data_AF-A0A0C3QMZ4-F1
#
_entry.id   AF-A0A0C3QMZ4-F1
#
_cell.length_a   1.000
_cell.length_b   1.000
_cell.length_c   1.000
_cell.angle_alpha   90.00
_cell.angle_beta   90.00
_cell.angle_gamma   90.00
#
_symmetry.space_group_name_H-M   'P 1'
#
loop_
_entity.id
_entity.type
_entity.pdbx_description
1 polymer ?
#
loop_
_entity_poly.entity_id
_entity_poly.type
_entity_poly.pdbx_seq_one_letter_code
_entity_poly.pdbx_strand_id
1 'polypeptide(L)'
;MGAPPPSFAQSEFETIIRRQRNNQPHTLKIPNIPSRFPNLDNLWEFAGWGSTSYVELTAQDMELASVRLAEKPVLLEALRASSIAGNGMYGSVFYAFPAVAAAAGIFSPLALLIACLILFLFRPILRELGSAIRMNGAIYSYLLQCSGKTMALVGAAAIFLDSVATASVSAATASAYLSGEFDGALYGMKEAAVALGILALLAVVGLFNLRGSSILAASFTVVHLTTMAILMIASVVAWARHGSHTLRENWELRPHNGSEVAKAIFYGTCLAFLGVTGFETLPTYIENIKPSSYPRTLDVCIYTVLALNAPLMLLVYALLPTSDILSGGNILSLLAEQVGGKWLRILVVVDCMLVIGGGGVLLGMVAMSSMLQRLAKDRVIPSAFLRTLPTGGAHWSILFFLFVAVVLYASSGFNLATISSVFAVTFPSVLLLYSVSNILLKFDRDRLPRDYQARLSVTVVAFIAMVVVLAGNIIPTPKILGLFLAYFVVVLACLVGLRSRVKLARIAMWLYDQNSTLQKWRWTKGWDSSIVRWMANLRKRPVCVWVKGDDIYNLVEGILYVRRNEMTSRVILLHAYEKVDEIPTEMEANVKILDEAFPGITIDLIFLKSKFNPILVEAASAKLEVPKSQMFMNTMGASHGFSLSDYGGVRVANL
;
A
#
# COMPACT_ATOMS: atom_id res chain seq x y z
N MET A 1 -4.45 4.98 54.41
CA MET A 1 -5.45 4.46 53.46
C MET A 1 -6.44 5.59 53.20
N GLY A 2 -6.38 6.22 52.02
CA GLY A 2 -7.28 7.33 51.68
C GLY A 2 -8.69 6.83 51.41
N ALA A 3 -9.70 7.57 51.88
CA ALA A 3 -11.10 7.24 51.61
C ALA A 3 -11.33 7.12 50.09
N PRO A 4 -12.15 6.16 49.64
CA PRO A 4 -12.48 6.04 48.23
C PRO A 4 -13.17 7.34 47.75
N PRO A 5 -12.97 7.74 46.48
CA PRO A 5 -13.64 8.91 45.93
C PRO A 5 -15.17 8.76 46.02
N PRO A 6 -15.91 9.87 46.20
CA PRO A 6 -17.36 9.86 46.33
C PRO A 6 -18.01 9.20 45.10
N SER A 7 -19.09 8.46 45.31
CA SER A 7 -19.83 7.81 44.23
C SER A 7 -20.59 8.86 43.41
N PHE A 8 -20.88 8.55 42.15
CA PHE A 8 -21.65 9.38 41.22
C PHE A 8 -23.01 9.84 41.79
N ALA A 9 -23.60 9.06 42.69
CA ALA A 9 -24.83 9.41 43.40
C ALA A 9 -24.67 10.64 44.33
N GLN A 10 -23.44 11.04 44.67
CA GLN A 10 -23.12 12.21 45.49
C GLN A 10 -22.73 13.44 44.66
N SER A 11 -22.56 13.31 43.34
CA SER A 11 -22.36 14.44 42.44
C SER A 11 -23.68 14.81 41.79
N GLU A 12 -24.29 15.92 42.22
CA GLU A 12 -25.55 16.43 41.66
C GLU A 12 -25.39 16.73 40.15
N PHE A 13 -26.07 15.92 39.31
CA PHE A 13 -26.14 16.07 37.86
C PHE A 13 -27.01 17.26 37.39
N GLU A 14 -27.46 18.13 38.29
CA GLU A 14 -28.38 19.22 37.98
C GLU A 14 -27.79 20.30 37.07
N THR A 15 -26.47 20.50 37.06
CA THR A 15 -25.86 21.66 36.38
C THR A 15 -25.76 21.48 34.86
N ILE A 16 -25.61 20.25 34.36
CA ILE A 16 -25.54 19.96 32.92
C ILE A 16 -26.95 20.03 32.30
N ILE A 17 -27.96 19.48 33.00
CA ILE A 17 -29.36 19.50 32.56
C ILE A 17 -29.92 20.94 32.47
N ARG A 18 -29.49 21.86 33.35
CA ARG A 18 -29.97 23.26 33.36
C ARG A 18 -29.59 24.08 32.14
N ARG A 19 -28.43 23.83 31.50
CA ARG A 19 -28.06 24.54 30.25
C ARG A 19 -28.87 24.05 29.05
N GLN A 20 -29.33 22.80 29.09
CA GLN A 20 -30.07 22.17 28.00
C GLN A 20 -31.59 22.41 28.07
N ARG A 21 -32.16 22.63 29.25
CA ARG A 21 -33.62 22.80 29.43
C ARG A 21 -34.21 24.01 28.68
N ASN A 22 -33.39 25.01 28.37
CA ASN A 22 -33.85 26.21 27.69
C ASN A 22 -33.91 26.11 26.16
N ASN A 23 -33.47 24.99 25.57
CA ASN A 23 -33.69 24.62 24.16
C ASN A 23 -33.87 25.86 23.26
N GLN A 24 -32.89 26.77 23.24
CA GLN A 24 -32.92 27.92 22.35
C GLN A 24 -32.31 27.42 21.04
N PRO A 25 -33.11 27.00 20.04
CA PRO A 25 -32.62 26.42 18.78
C PRO A 25 -31.69 27.37 18.01
N HIS A 26 -31.60 28.64 18.44
CA HIS A 26 -30.81 29.70 17.83
C HIS A 26 -29.50 30.00 18.58
N THR A 27 -29.20 29.34 19.70
CA THR A 27 -27.93 29.56 20.42
C THR A 27 -26.80 28.69 19.87
N LEU A 28 -25.70 29.34 19.46
CA LEU A 28 -24.50 28.67 18.94
C LEU A 28 -23.76 27.96 20.10
N LYS A 29 -23.10 26.81 19.84
CA LYS A 29 -22.15 26.22 20.82
C LYS A 29 -20.90 27.08 20.84
N ILE A 30 -20.89 28.09 21.69
CA ILE A 30 -19.73 28.98 21.84
C ILE A 30 -18.88 28.45 23.00
N PRO A 31 -17.63 28.02 22.76
CA PRO A 31 -16.73 27.74 23.86
C PRO A 31 -16.43 29.04 24.61
N ASN A 32 -16.27 28.98 25.94
CA ASN A 32 -15.85 30.14 26.76
C ASN A 32 -14.39 30.60 26.49
N ILE A 33 -13.78 30.13 25.40
CA ILE A 33 -12.39 30.42 25.03
C ILE A 33 -12.45 31.36 23.81
N PRO A 34 -11.82 32.54 23.87
CA PRO A 34 -11.77 33.45 22.73
C PRO A 34 -11.10 32.81 21.51
N SER A 35 -11.59 33.14 20.32
CA SER A 35 -11.02 32.61 19.07
C SER A 35 -9.53 32.97 18.96
N ARG A 36 -8.76 32.07 18.35
CA ARG A 36 -7.35 32.33 17.99
C ARG A 36 -7.22 33.30 16.81
N PHE A 37 -8.32 33.65 16.16
CA PHE A 37 -8.41 34.55 15.01
C PHE A 37 -9.39 35.67 15.32
N PRO A 38 -8.95 36.72 16.06
CA PRO A 38 -9.84 37.79 16.50
C PRO A 38 -10.38 38.64 15.33
N ASN A 39 -9.66 38.74 14.22
CA ASN A 39 -10.05 39.59 13.09
C ASN A 39 -10.66 38.81 11.91
N LEU A 40 -10.81 37.49 12.01
CA LEU A 40 -11.28 36.64 10.92
C LEU A 40 -12.54 35.87 11.31
N ASP A 41 -13.28 35.45 10.29
CA ASP A 41 -14.48 34.63 10.43
C ASP A 41 -14.14 33.22 10.98
N ASN A 42 -14.86 32.83 12.04
CA ASN A 42 -14.69 31.57 12.77
C ASN A 42 -15.80 30.55 12.46
N LEU A 43 -16.57 30.73 11.38
CA LEU A 43 -17.60 29.78 10.93
C LEU A 43 -17.12 28.32 10.77
N TRP A 44 -15.82 28.08 10.66
CA TRP A 44 -15.25 26.73 10.60
C TRP A 44 -14.99 26.10 11.98
N GLU A 45 -14.93 26.88 13.06
CA GLU A 45 -14.72 26.36 14.43
C GLU A 45 -15.98 25.74 15.01
N PHE A 46 -17.14 26.25 14.60
CA PHE A 46 -18.44 25.78 15.05
C PHE A 46 -19.13 24.94 13.98
N ALA A 47 -19.60 23.75 14.35
CA ALA A 47 -20.20 22.81 13.39
C ALA A 47 -21.75 22.81 13.37
N GLY A 48 -22.39 23.35 14.41
CA GLY A 48 -23.85 23.25 14.61
C GLY A 48 -24.23 22.26 15.72
N TRP A 49 -25.54 22.18 16.01
CA TRP A 49 -26.13 21.14 16.86
C TRP A 49 -26.53 19.93 16.02
N GLY A 50 -26.30 18.74 16.58
CA GLY A 50 -26.70 17.49 15.95
C GLY A 50 -28.19 17.22 16.10
N SER A 51 -28.69 16.27 15.31
CA SER A 51 -30.08 15.82 15.40
C SER A 51 -30.18 14.31 15.60
N THR A 52 -31.30 13.89 16.18
CA THR A 52 -31.66 12.47 16.28
C THR A 52 -32.76 12.18 15.25
N SER A 53 -32.60 11.11 14.47
CA SER A 53 -33.61 10.70 13.50
C SER A 53 -33.76 9.18 13.41
N TYR A 54 -34.96 8.75 13.02
CA TYR A 54 -35.27 7.37 12.68
C TYR A 54 -35.33 7.26 11.17
N VAL A 55 -34.49 6.41 10.59
CA VAL A 55 -34.45 6.19 9.15
C VAL A 55 -34.89 4.77 8.87
N GLU A 56 -36.02 4.65 8.18
CA GLU A 56 -36.48 3.37 7.66
C GLU A 56 -35.84 3.12 6.29
N LEU A 57 -35.18 1.97 6.16
CA LEU A 57 -34.70 1.46 4.88
C LEU A 57 -35.80 0.62 4.28
N THR A 58 -36.22 0.96 3.06
CA THR A 58 -37.27 0.22 2.36
C THR A 58 -36.79 -1.18 1.99
N ALA A 59 -37.71 -2.12 1.75
CA ALA A 59 -37.35 -3.44 1.22
C ALA A 59 -36.55 -3.34 -0.09
N GLN A 60 -36.91 -2.37 -0.93
CA GLN A 60 -36.20 -2.07 -2.17
C GLN A 60 -34.76 -1.59 -1.92
N ASP A 61 -34.52 -0.73 -0.92
CA ASP A 61 -33.18 -0.30 -0.55
C ASP A 61 -32.29 -1.49 -0.16
N MET A 62 -32.84 -2.44 0.61
CA MET A 62 -32.15 -3.65 1.05
C MET A 62 -31.89 -4.64 -0.10
N GLU A 63 -32.86 -4.79 -1.00
CA GLU A 63 -32.71 -5.65 -2.19
C GLU A 63 -31.63 -5.09 -3.12
N LEU A 64 -31.66 -3.79 -3.42
CA LEU A 64 -30.61 -3.12 -4.21
C LEU A 64 -29.23 -3.27 -3.57
N ALA A 65 -29.13 -3.14 -2.24
CA ALA A 65 -27.89 -3.37 -1.52
C ALA A 65 -27.42 -4.84 -1.63
N SER A 66 -28.33 -5.81 -1.55
CA SER A 66 -27.98 -7.22 -1.75
C SER A 66 -27.51 -7.52 -3.16
N VAL A 67 -28.13 -6.92 -4.18
CA VAL A 67 -27.71 -7.06 -5.59
C VAL A 67 -26.32 -6.48 -5.78
N ARG A 68 -26.05 -5.28 -5.27
CA ARG A 68 -24.71 -4.66 -5.33
C ARG A 68 -23.62 -5.48 -4.64
N LEU A 69 -23.94 -6.13 -3.52
CA LEU A 69 -23.00 -7.02 -2.84
C LEU A 69 -22.83 -8.37 -3.56
N ALA A 70 -23.86 -8.82 -4.29
CA ALA A 70 -23.83 -10.02 -5.10
C ALA A 70 -23.10 -9.81 -6.44
N GLU A 71 -23.09 -8.59 -6.98
CA GLU A 71 -22.29 -8.15 -8.14
C GLU A 71 -20.79 -8.13 -7.80
N LYS A 72 -20.21 -9.32 -7.61
CA LYS A 72 -18.76 -9.46 -7.44
C LYS A 72 -18.08 -9.37 -8.81
N PRO A 73 -17.01 -8.57 -8.97
CA PRO A 73 -16.21 -8.60 -10.18
C PRO A 73 -15.65 -10.01 -10.40
N VAL A 74 -15.34 -10.36 -11.66
CA VAL A 74 -14.68 -11.63 -11.99
C VAL A 74 -13.35 -11.70 -11.23
N LEU A 75 -13.32 -12.54 -10.20
CA LEU A 75 -12.16 -12.71 -9.33
C LEU A 75 -11.12 -13.62 -10.00
N LEU A 76 -9.86 -13.25 -9.86
CA LEU A 76 -8.72 -13.95 -10.41
C LEU A 76 -8.47 -15.26 -9.66
N GLU A 77 -8.23 -16.31 -10.45
CA GLU A 77 -7.70 -17.58 -9.97
C GLU A 77 -6.20 -17.49 -9.66
N ALA A 78 -5.67 -18.50 -8.96
CA ALA A 78 -4.32 -18.47 -8.42
C ALA A 78 -3.23 -18.15 -9.46
N LEU A 79 -3.28 -18.81 -10.63
CA LEU A 79 -2.30 -18.63 -11.70
C LEU A 79 -2.34 -17.22 -12.32
N ARG A 80 -3.54 -16.74 -12.66
CA ARG A 80 -3.72 -15.40 -13.25
C ARG A 80 -3.47 -14.28 -12.23
N ALA A 81 -3.73 -14.52 -10.95
CA ALA A 81 -3.33 -13.61 -9.88
C ALA A 81 -1.81 -13.60 -9.69
N SER A 82 -1.16 -14.76 -9.81
CA SER A 82 0.29 -14.89 -9.66
C SER A 82 1.05 -14.25 -10.81
N SER A 83 0.51 -14.16 -12.02
CA SER A 83 1.21 -13.54 -13.17
C SER A 83 1.38 -12.03 -13.05
N ILE A 84 0.47 -11.33 -12.36
CA ILE A 84 0.59 -9.88 -12.16
C ILE A 84 1.83 -9.57 -11.30
N ALA A 85 1.87 -10.06 -10.06
CA ALA A 85 3.05 -9.97 -9.19
C ALA A 85 4.27 -10.72 -9.77
N GLY A 86 4.01 -11.84 -10.43
CA GLY A 86 4.99 -12.74 -11.03
C GLY A 86 5.82 -12.08 -12.12
N ASN A 87 5.30 -11.13 -12.87
CA ASN A 87 6.12 -10.44 -13.87
C ASN A 87 7.28 -9.65 -13.26
N GLY A 88 7.12 -9.11 -12.04
CA GLY A 88 8.23 -8.55 -11.27
C GLY A 88 9.12 -9.63 -10.68
N MET A 89 8.51 -10.65 -10.06
CA MET A 89 9.21 -11.71 -9.34
C MET A 89 10.02 -12.65 -10.24
N TYR A 90 9.42 -13.16 -11.30
CA TYR A 90 10.03 -14.16 -12.19
C TYR A 90 11.06 -13.50 -13.10
N GLY A 91 10.74 -12.32 -13.63
CA GLY A 91 11.65 -11.52 -14.44
C GLY A 91 12.83 -10.93 -13.65
N SER A 92 12.79 -10.95 -12.32
CA SER A 92 13.83 -10.34 -11.47
C SER A 92 15.24 -10.86 -11.76
N VAL A 93 15.37 -12.09 -12.29
CA VAL A 93 16.63 -12.69 -12.72
C VAL A 93 17.44 -11.78 -13.67
N PHE A 94 16.76 -10.94 -14.48
CA PHE A 94 17.41 -10.03 -15.42
C PHE A 94 18.21 -8.91 -14.75
N TYR A 95 17.78 -8.39 -13.59
CA TYR A 95 18.51 -7.33 -12.88
C TYR A 95 19.16 -7.81 -11.59
N ALA A 96 18.67 -8.89 -10.98
CA ALA A 96 19.22 -9.42 -9.74
C ALA A 96 20.55 -10.14 -9.96
N PHE A 97 20.69 -10.90 -11.05
CA PHE A 97 21.87 -11.76 -11.26
C PHE A 97 23.18 -10.96 -11.35
N PRO A 98 23.27 -9.85 -12.12
CA PRO A 98 24.50 -9.05 -12.16
C PRO A 98 24.86 -8.46 -10.79
N ALA A 99 23.85 -7.95 -10.06
CA ALA A 99 24.05 -7.38 -8.74
C ALA A 99 24.57 -8.43 -7.75
N VAL A 100 23.93 -9.59 -7.68
CA VAL A 100 24.33 -10.69 -6.79
C VAL A 100 25.68 -11.26 -7.18
N ALA A 101 25.97 -11.42 -8.47
CA ALA A 101 27.27 -11.86 -8.96
C ALA A 101 28.40 -10.95 -8.48
N ALA A 102 28.21 -9.63 -8.58
CA ALA A 102 29.20 -8.65 -8.11
C ALA A 102 29.46 -8.73 -6.59
N ALA A 103 28.45 -9.10 -5.79
CA ALA A 103 28.58 -9.18 -4.33
C ALA A 103 29.06 -10.54 -3.81
N ALA A 104 28.61 -11.64 -4.44
CA ALA A 104 28.76 -13.00 -3.92
C ALA A 104 29.73 -13.87 -4.73
N GLY A 105 30.08 -13.45 -5.96
CA GLY A 105 30.87 -14.26 -6.89
C GLY A 105 30.25 -15.66 -7.06
N ILE A 106 31.09 -16.69 -7.07
CA ILE A 106 30.67 -18.10 -7.21
C ILE A 106 29.62 -18.55 -6.17
N PHE A 107 29.47 -17.85 -5.04
CA PHE A 107 28.44 -18.13 -4.03
C PHE A 107 27.06 -17.56 -4.35
N SER A 108 26.88 -16.87 -5.48
CA SER A 108 25.60 -16.28 -5.91
C SER A 108 24.42 -17.26 -5.90
N PRO A 109 24.55 -18.52 -6.38
CA PRO A 109 23.44 -19.47 -6.34
C PRO A 109 22.98 -19.76 -4.90
N LEU A 110 23.92 -19.89 -3.96
CA LEU A 110 23.63 -20.10 -2.55
C LEU A 110 22.99 -18.85 -1.92
N ALA A 111 23.50 -17.65 -2.25
CA ALA A 111 22.95 -16.39 -1.78
C ALA A 111 21.48 -16.22 -2.19
N LEU A 112 21.15 -16.48 -3.46
CA LEU A 112 19.79 -16.49 -4.01
C LEU A 112 18.92 -17.57 -3.34
N LEU A 113 19.44 -18.77 -3.12
CA LEU A 113 18.72 -19.83 -2.44
C LEU A 113 18.33 -19.40 -1.02
N ILE A 114 19.26 -18.82 -0.25
CA ILE A 114 18.97 -18.34 1.10
C ILE A 114 17.91 -17.24 1.07
N ALA A 115 17.99 -16.28 0.15
CA ALA A 115 16.98 -15.22 0.01
C ALA A 115 15.58 -15.80 -0.30
N CYS A 116 15.48 -16.76 -1.23
CA CYS A 116 14.24 -17.49 -1.52
C CYS A 116 13.70 -18.25 -0.31
N LEU A 117 14.57 -18.88 0.48
CA LEU A 117 14.17 -19.60 1.70
C LEU A 117 13.66 -18.65 2.80
N ILE A 118 14.28 -17.47 2.98
CA ILE A 118 13.80 -16.46 3.93
C ILE A 118 12.41 -15.95 3.51
N LEU A 119 12.11 -15.86 2.22
CA LEU A 119 10.80 -15.44 1.72
C LEU A 119 9.64 -16.33 2.21
N PHE A 120 9.89 -17.63 2.48
CA PHE A 120 8.88 -18.52 3.06
C PHE A 120 8.37 -18.05 4.43
N LEU A 121 9.15 -17.27 5.18
CA LEU A 121 8.71 -16.68 6.45
C LEU A 121 7.53 -15.70 6.25
N PHE A 122 7.43 -15.07 5.07
CA PHE A 122 6.38 -14.10 4.77
C PHE A 122 5.07 -14.73 4.28
N ARG A 123 5.11 -15.97 3.80
CA ARG A 123 3.90 -16.72 3.40
C ARG A 123 2.83 -16.75 4.51
N PRO A 124 3.12 -17.24 5.74
CA PRO A 124 2.11 -17.26 6.80
C PRO A 124 1.67 -15.85 7.23
N ILE A 125 2.59 -14.88 7.23
CA ILE A 125 2.33 -13.48 7.61
C ILE A 125 1.30 -12.84 6.66
N LEU A 126 1.55 -12.93 5.34
CA LEU A 126 0.64 -12.39 4.33
C LEU A 126 -0.68 -13.15 4.28
N ARG A 127 -0.67 -14.47 4.52
CA ARG A 127 -1.92 -15.25 4.60
C ARG A 127 -2.81 -14.79 5.74
N GLU A 128 -2.25 -14.56 6.94
CA GLU A 128 -3.02 -14.03 8.07
C GLU A 128 -3.54 -12.61 7.77
N LEU A 129 -2.65 -11.70 7.35
CA LEU A 129 -3.03 -10.32 7.02
C LEU A 129 -4.12 -10.24 5.95
N GLY A 130 -3.97 -11.00 4.86
CA GLY A 130 -4.92 -11.04 3.74
C GLY A 130 -6.23 -11.76 4.05
N SER A 131 -6.25 -12.66 5.05
CA SER A 131 -7.49 -13.25 5.56
C SER A 131 -8.26 -12.29 6.46
N ALA A 132 -7.56 -11.50 7.27
CA ALA A 132 -8.18 -10.55 8.19
C ALA A 132 -8.65 -9.25 7.49
N ILE A 133 -7.81 -8.71 6.60
CA ILE A 133 -8.00 -7.40 5.97
C ILE A 133 -7.88 -7.56 4.45
N ARG A 134 -8.99 -7.80 3.77
CA ARG A 134 -9.00 -7.95 2.32
C ARG A 134 -9.29 -6.63 1.61
N MET A 135 -8.30 -5.74 1.62
CA MET A 135 -8.43 -4.40 1.08
C MET A 135 -7.26 -4.02 0.19
N ASN A 136 -7.56 -3.43 -0.96
CA ASN A 136 -6.54 -2.89 -1.86
C ASN A 136 -5.78 -1.73 -1.19
N GLY A 137 -4.52 -1.53 -1.59
CA GLY A 137 -3.59 -0.56 -0.97
C GLY A 137 -2.50 -1.21 -0.10
N ALA A 138 -2.43 -2.55 -0.07
CA ALA A 138 -1.32 -3.29 0.52
C ALA A 138 -1.01 -2.89 1.97
N ILE A 139 0.26 -2.64 2.27
CA ILE A 139 0.76 -2.30 3.60
C ILE A 139 0.05 -1.07 4.22
N TYR A 140 -0.33 -0.09 3.40
CA TYR A 140 -1.09 1.07 3.86
C TYR A 140 -2.43 0.62 4.47
N SER A 141 -3.14 -0.29 3.81
CA SER A 141 -4.45 -0.77 4.28
C SER A 141 -4.34 -1.60 5.54
N TYR A 142 -3.28 -2.40 5.69
CA TYR A 142 -3.04 -3.16 6.92
C TYR A 142 -2.75 -2.23 8.11
N LEU A 143 -1.82 -1.29 7.95
CA LEU A 143 -1.48 -0.33 9.01
C LEU A 143 -2.66 0.61 9.33
N LEU A 144 -3.47 0.97 8.33
CA LEU A 144 -4.67 1.79 8.54
C LEU A 144 -5.68 1.10 9.45
N GLN A 145 -5.91 -0.20 9.27
CA GLN A 145 -6.88 -0.95 10.06
C GLN A 145 -6.37 -1.33 11.46
N CYS A 146 -5.05 -1.47 11.62
CA CYS A 146 -4.46 -1.84 12.91
C CYS A 146 -4.14 -0.62 13.79
N SER A 147 -3.52 0.43 13.22
CA SER A 147 -2.93 1.54 14.00
C SER A 147 -3.46 2.94 13.63
N GLY A 148 -4.14 3.09 12.50
CA GLY A 148 -4.73 4.36 12.06
C GLY A 148 -3.87 5.13 11.04
N LYS A 149 -4.29 6.35 10.70
CA LYS A 149 -3.77 7.04 9.50
C LYS A 149 -2.29 7.41 9.58
N THR A 150 -1.74 7.70 10.75
CA THR A 150 -0.33 8.14 10.86
C THR A 150 0.62 7.04 10.42
N MET A 151 0.49 5.85 11.00
CA MET A 151 1.29 4.69 10.62
C MET A 151 0.96 4.23 9.19
N ALA A 152 -0.31 4.33 8.78
CA ALA A 152 -0.68 4.03 7.39
C ALA A 152 0.11 4.87 6.38
N LEU A 153 0.35 6.17 6.63
CA LEU A 153 1.12 7.02 5.72
C LEU A 153 2.59 6.60 5.60
N VAL A 154 3.18 6.00 6.64
CA VAL A 154 4.53 5.41 6.57
C VAL A 154 4.51 4.22 5.60
N GLY A 155 3.51 3.35 5.70
CA GLY A 155 3.28 2.26 4.74
C GLY A 155 3.02 2.76 3.32
N ALA A 156 2.22 3.82 3.16
CA ALA A 156 1.96 4.43 1.85
C ALA A 156 3.25 4.99 1.23
N ALA A 157 4.10 5.67 2.00
CA ALA A 157 5.36 6.19 1.49
C ALA A 157 6.30 5.05 1.03
N ALA A 158 6.36 3.95 1.77
CA ALA A 158 7.18 2.80 1.42
C ALA A 158 6.69 2.13 0.12
N ILE A 159 5.40 1.79 0.02
CA ILE A 159 4.85 1.14 -1.17
C ILE A 159 4.82 2.07 -2.39
N PHE A 160 4.68 3.39 -2.18
CA PHE A 160 4.82 4.39 -3.23
C PHE A 160 6.21 4.32 -3.86
N LEU A 161 7.25 4.39 -3.02
CA LEU A 161 8.63 4.37 -3.50
C LEU A 161 8.95 3.03 -4.17
N ASP A 162 8.48 1.94 -3.57
CA ASP A 162 8.64 0.57 -4.07
C ASP A 162 8.03 0.40 -5.47
N SER A 163 6.80 0.88 -5.66
CA SER A 163 6.08 0.78 -6.93
C SER A 163 6.77 1.56 -8.05
N VAL A 164 7.27 2.77 -7.75
CA VAL A 164 7.94 3.63 -8.73
C VAL A 164 9.35 3.11 -9.02
N ALA A 165 10.08 2.65 -8.01
CA ALA A 165 11.41 2.05 -8.17
C ALA A 165 11.32 0.76 -9.01
N THR A 166 10.34 -0.10 -8.74
CA THR A 166 10.07 -1.32 -9.53
C THR A 166 9.91 -1.00 -11.01
N ALA A 167 9.03 -0.04 -11.35
CA ALA A 167 8.81 0.33 -12.74
C ALA A 167 10.07 0.95 -13.39
N SER A 168 10.81 1.78 -12.66
CA SER A 168 11.97 2.48 -13.20
C SER A 168 13.16 1.54 -13.41
N VAL A 169 13.44 0.66 -12.44
CA VAL A 169 14.44 -0.43 -12.58
C VAL A 169 14.05 -1.35 -13.74
N SER A 170 12.76 -1.68 -13.86
CA SER A 170 12.29 -2.54 -14.94
C SER A 170 12.51 -1.92 -16.32
N ALA A 171 12.09 -0.66 -16.50
CA ALA A 171 12.29 0.04 -17.77
C ALA A 171 13.78 0.23 -18.12
N ALA A 172 14.61 0.57 -17.12
CA ALA A 172 16.04 0.73 -17.31
C ALA A 172 16.75 -0.60 -17.65
N THR A 173 16.36 -1.70 -16.99
CA THR A 173 16.91 -3.04 -17.26
C THR A 173 16.55 -3.50 -18.67
N ALA A 174 15.28 -3.39 -19.06
CA ALA A 174 14.83 -3.74 -20.41
C ALA A 174 15.54 -2.91 -21.48
N SER A 175 15.75 -1.61 -21.21
CA SER A 175 16.54 -0.75 -22.09
C SER A 175 17.99 -1.21 -22.24
N ALA A 176 18.67 -1.59 -21.14
CA ALA A 176 20.06 -2.04 -21.20
C ALA A 176 20.20 -3.35 -22.00
N TYR A 177 19.22 -4.26 -21.88
CA TYR A 177 19.14 -5.48 -22.69
C TYR A 177 18.94 -5.18 -24.17
N LEU A 178 18.06 -4.23 -24.50
CA LEU A 178 17.78 -3.87 -25.89
C LEU A 178 18.94 -3.13 -26.55
N SER A 179 19.54 -2.16 -25.85
CA SER A 179 20.68 -1.38 -26.35
C SER A 179 21.88 -2.28 -26.63
N GLY A 180 22.23 -3.19 -25.71
CA GLY A 180 23.34 -4.12 -25.90
C GLY A 180 23.14 -5.17 -27.01
N GLU A 181 21.94 -5.30 -27.59
CA GLU A 181 21.68 -6.14 -28.77
C GLU A 181 21.74 -5.33 -30.08
N PHE A 182 21.31 -4.07 -30.04
CA PHE A 182 21.09 -3.22 -31.22
C PHE A 182 21.97 -1.98 -31.26
N ASP A 183 23.18 -2.03 -30.69
CA ASP A 183 24.17 -0.94 -30.70
C ASP A 183 24.42 -0.36 -32.11
N GLY A 184 24.17 -1.13 -33.19
CA GLY A 184 24.23 -0.66 -34.58
C GLY A 184 22.93 -0.10 -35.19
N ALA A 185 21.74 -0.48 -34.70
CA ALA A 185 20.45 -0.09 -35.28
C ALA A 185 19.75 1.06 -34.53
N LEU A 186 20.07 1.25 -33.24
CA LEU A 186 19.57 2.35 -32.40
C LEU A 186 20.51 3.58 -32.42
N TYR A 187 21.20 3.81 -33.53
CA TYR A 187 22.24 4.83 -33.68
C TYR A 187 21.77 6.21 -33.18
N GLY A 188 22.16 6.58 -31.95
CA GLY A 188 21.88 7.87 -31.33
C GLY A 188 20.83 7.91 -30.21
N MET A 189 20.05 6.85 -29.96
CA MET A 189 19.12 6.84 -28.83
C MET A 189 19.82 6.37 -27.55
N LYS A 190 20.05 7.28 -26.61
CA LYS A 190 20.57 6.97 -25.28
C LYS A 190 19.65 5.96 -24.57
N GLU A 191 20.19 4.99 -23.82
CA GLU A 191 19.42 4.03 -23.00
C GLU A 191 18.30 4.72 -22.19
N ALA A 192 18.60 5.89 -21.64
CA ALA A 192 17.64 6.73 -20.95
C ALA A 192 16.37 7.00 -21.78
N ALA A 193 16.50 7.30 -23.08
CA ALA A 193 15.37 7.60 -23.97
C ALA A 193 14.50 6.35 -24.23
N VAL A 194 15.11 5.18 -24.38
CA VAL A 194 14.39 3.92 -24.56
C VAL A 194 13.62 3.58 -23.28
N ALA A 195 14.24 3.66 -22.10
CA ALA A 195 13.58 3.44 -20.82
C ALA A 195 12.40 4.41 -20.60
N LEU A 196 12.57 5.69 -20.91
CA LEU A 196 11.48 6.68 -20.85
C LEU A 196 10.36 6.35 -21.86
N GLY A 197 10.70 5.89 -23.05
CA GLY A 197 9.75 5.42 -24.06
C GLY A 197 8.93 4.22 -23.58
N ILE A 198 9.58 3.25 -22.92
CA ILE A 198 8.90 2.10 -22.28
C ILE A 198 7.91 2.59 -21.22
N LEU A 199 8.34 3.46 -20.29
CA LEU A 199 7.46 4.02 -19.25
C LEU A 199 6.24 4.73 -19.86
N ALA A 200 6.46 5.57 -20.87
CA ALA A 200 5.39 6.32 -21.55
C ALA A 200 4.43 5.37 -22.30
N LEU A 201 4.96 4.40 -23.05
CA LEU A 201 4.17 3.41 -23.77
C LEU A 201 3.26 2.63 -22.82
N LEU A 202 3.82 2.12 -21.72
CA LEU A 202 3.03 1.34 -20.77
C LEU A 202 2.00 2.22 -20.06
N ALA A 203 2.32 3.48 -19.74
CA ALA A 203 1.33 4.42 -19.20
C ALA A 203 0.15 4.62 -20.16
N VAL A 204 0.42 4.76 -21.47
CA VAL A 204 -0.64 4.83 -22.50
C VAL A 204 -1.46 3.54 -22.52
N VAL A 205 -0.83 2.36 -22.51
CA VAL A 205 -1.53 1.06 -22.41
C VAL A 205 -2.44 1.01 -21.17
N GLY A 206 -1.95 1.51 -20.03
CA GLY A 206 -2.71 1.60 -18.79
C GLY A 206 -3.96 2.48 -18.90
N LEU A 207 -3.93 3.54 -19.71
CA LEU A 207 -5.10 4.39 -19.96
C LEU A 207 -6.21 3.65 -20.73
N PHE A 208 -5.84 2.71 -21.60
CA PHE A 208 -6.81 2.01 -22.47
C PHE A 208 -7.41 0.75 -21.86
N ASN A 209 -6.79 0.06 -20.87
CA ASN A 209 -7.45 -1.09 -20.22
C ASN A 209 -6.71 -1.68 -18.97
N LEU A 210 -6.95 -1.15 -17.75
CA LEU A 210 -6.40 -1.79 -16.54
C LEU A 210 -7.02 -3.17 -16.23
N ARG A 211 -8.28 -3.45 -16.63
CA ARG A 211 -8.93 -4.76 -16.39
C ARG A 211 -8.39 -5.86 -17.33
N GLY A 212 -8.03 -5.50 -18.56
CA GLY A 212 -7.32 -6.35 -19.52
C GLY A 212 -5.85 -6.63 -19.15
N SER A 213 -5.27 -5.81 -18.26
CA SER A 213 -3.87 -5.95 -17.82
C SER A 213 -3.55 -7.33 -17.24
N SER A 214 -4.51 -8.01 -16.59
CA SER A 214 -4.29 -9.37 -16.05
C SER A 214 -4.09 -10.44 -17.13
N ILE A 215 -4.69 -10.28 -18.32
CA ILE A 215 -4.45 -11.19 -19.47
C ILE A 215 -3.07 -10.90 -20.04
N LEU A 216 -2.77 -9.63 -20.29
CA LEU A 216 -1.48 -9.21 -20.81
C LEU A 216 -0.33 -9.65 -19.89
N ALA A 217 -0.51 -9.48 -18.57
CA ALA A 217 0.43 -9.93 -17.56
C ALA A 217 0.61 -11.45 -17.58
N ALA A 218 -0.47 -12.22 -17.71
CA ALA A 218 -0.40 -13.68 -17.86
C ALA A 218 0.34 -14.09 -19.14
N SER A 219 0.11 -13.40 -20.25
CA SER A 219 0.82 -13.67 -21.51
C SER A 219 2.33 -13.46 -21.37
N PHE A 220 2.76 -12.34 -20.75
CA PHE A 220 4.18 -12.09 -20.48
C PHE A 220 4.79 -13.16 -19.57
N THR A 221 4.10 -13.54 -18.50
CA THR A 221 4.55 -14.63 -17.62
C THR A 221 4.69 -15.95 -18.37
N VAL A 222 3.74 -16.32 -19.22
CA VAL A 222 3.79 -17.60 -19.96
C VAL A 222 4.96 -17.63 -20.94
N VAL A 223 5.17 -16.54 -21.69
CA VAL A 223 6.32 -16.40 -22.59
C VAL A 223 7.62 -16.53 -21.79
N HIS A 224 7.73 -15.83 -20.66
CA HIS A 224 8.92 -15.87 -19.81
C HIS A 224 9.23 -17.25 -19.24
N LEU A 225 8.25 -17.91 -18.63
CA LEU A 225 8.46 -19.25 -18.07
C LEU A 225 8.84 -20.25 -19.17
N THR A 226 8.31 -20.09 -20.38
CA THR A 226 8.69 -20.92 -21.53
C THR A 226 10.12 -20.63 -21.99
N THR A 227 10.50 -19.35 -22.12
CA THR A 227 11.86 -18.94 -22.50
C THR A 227 12.89 -19.40 -21.47
N MET A 228 12.63 -19.23 -20.17
CA MET A 228 13.50 -19.72 -19.11
C MET A 228 13.61 -21.23 -19.10
N ALA A 229 12.52 -21.97 -19.34
CA ALA A 229 12.58 -23.43 -19.46
C ALA A 229 13.47 -23.87 -20.64
N ILE A 230 13.33 -23.24 -21.81
CA ILE A 230 14.17 -23.50 -22.99
C ILE A 230 15.65 -23.22 -22.66
N LEU A 231 15.93 -22.05 -22.06
CA LEU A 231 17.29 -21.66 -21.68
C LEU A 231 17.91 -22.62 -20.66
N MET A 232 17.16 -23.01 -19.64
CA MET A 232 17.63 -23.97 -18.61
C MET A 232 17.91 -25.34 -19.22
N ILE A 233 17.02 -25.87 -20.08
CA ILE A 233 17.22 -27.16 -20.74
C ILE A 233 18.45 -27.10 -21.66
N ALA A 234 18.57 -26.07 -22.49
CA ALA A 234 19.73 -25.87 -23.36
C ALA A 234 21.03 -25.79 -22.55
N SER A 235 21.02 -25.07 -21.44
CA SER A 235 22.16 -24.94 -20.53
C SER A 235 22.53 -26.28 -19.87
N VAL A 236 21.56 -27.05 -19.38
CA VAL A 236 21.81 -28.38 -18.80
C VAL A 236 22.41 -29.32 -19.84
N VAL A 237 21.89 -29.31 -21.08
CA VAL A 237 22.45 -30.11 -22.18
C VAL A 237 23.86 -29.66 -22.54
N ALA A 238 24.12 -28.35 -22.60
CA ALA A 238 25.45 -27.80 -22.86
C ALA A 238 26.44 -28.18 -21.75
N TRP A 239 26.02 -28.11 -20.48
CA TRP A 239 26.85 -28.48 -19.33
C TRP A 239 27.18 -29.97 -19.33
N ALA A 240 26.20 -30.82 -19.64
CA ALA A 240 26.40 -32.26 -19.77
C ALA A 240 27.40 -32.62 -20.88
N ARG A 241 27.47 -31.84 -21.97
CA ARG A 241 28.37 -32.07 -23.11
C ARG A 241 29.79 -31.55 -22.89
N HIS A 242 29.93 -30.34 -22.35
CA HIS A 242 31.23 -29.66 -22.21
C HIS A 242 31.92 -29.97 -20.87
N GLY A 243 31.21 -30.57 -19.92
CA GLY A 243 31.74 -30.89 -18.59
C GLY A 243 31.81 -29.67 -17.67
N SER A 244 32.39 -29.84 -16.48
CA SER A 244 32.40 -28.83 -15.41
C SER A 244 33.71 -28.03 -15.32
N HIS A 245 34.44 -27.86 -16.43
CA HIS A 245 35.73 -27.16 -16.42
C HIS A 245 35.57 -25.70 -15.98
N THR A 246 34.72 -24.94 -16.66
CA THR A 246 34.43 -23.54 -16.34
C THR A 246 33.95 -23.35 -14.89
N LEU A 247 33.11 -24.26 -14.40
CA LEU A 247 32.66 -24.22 -13.00
C LEU A 247 33.82 -24.39 -12.02
N ARG A 248 34.77 -25.27 -12.31
CA ARG A 248 35.96 -25.50 -11.47
C ARG A 248 36.88 -24.27 -11.49
N GLU A 249 37.13 -23.69 -12.67
CA GLU A 249 37.91 -22.45 -12.79
C GLU A 249 37.25 -21.29 -12.01
N ASN A 250 35.93 -21.11 -12.15
CA ASN A 250 35.18 -20.14 -11.37
C ASN A 250 35.24 -20.42 -9.87
N TRP A 251 35.22 -21.68 -9.47
CA TRP A 251 35.36 -22.09 -8.08
C TRP A 251 36.74 -21.80 -7.51
N GLU A 252 37.80 -21.87 -8.32
CA GLU A 252 39.16 -21.53 -7.91
C GLU A 252 39.34 -20.04 -7.60
N LEU A 253 38.52 -19.17 -8.20
CA LEU A 253 38.48 -17.72 -7.90
C LEU A 253 37.82 -17.37 -6.56
N ARG A 254 37.33 -18.36 -5.81
CA ARG A 254 36.69 -18.12 -4.50
C ARG A 254 37.70 -17.53 -3.49
N PRO A 255 37.24 -16.68 -2.55
CA PRO A 255 38.06 -16.29 -1.41
C PRO A 255 38.57 -17.51 -0.63
N HIS A 256 39.86 -17.51 -0.27
CA HIS A 256 40.46 -18.61 0.50
C HIS A 256 40.19 -18.50 2.00
N ASN A 257 39.83 -17.31 2.49
CA ASN A 257 39.56 -17.03 3.89
C ASN A 257 38.07 -17.26 4.21
N GLY A 258 37.77 -18.06 5.25
CA GLY A 258 36.40 -18.33 5.68
C GLY A 258 35.59 -17.08 6.04
N SER A 259 36.24 -16.03 6.57
CA SER A 259 35.56 -14.76 6.88
C SER A 259 35.14 -13.99 5.63
N GLU A 260 35.90 -14.08 4.54
CA GLU A 260 35.57 -13.45 3.26
C GLU A 260 34.46 -14.22 2.55
N VAL A 261 34.49 -15.56 2.61
CA VAL A 261 33.40 -16.42 2.15
C VAL A 261 32.09 -16.08 2.88
N ALA A 262 32.13 -15.96 4.21
CA ALA A 262 30.95 -15.59 5.00
C ALA A 262 30.42 -14.20 4.63
N LYS A 263 31.31 -13.21 4.41
CA LYS A 263 30.93 -11.86 3.94
C LYS A 263 30.30 -11.89 2.54
N ALA A 264 30.88 -12.64 1.60
CA ALA A 264 30.36 -12.76 0.24
C ALA A 264 28.96 -13.39 0.22
N ILE A 265 28.75 -14.46 0.99
CA ILE A 265 27.43 -15.08 1.14
C ILE A 265 26.45 -14.10 1.80
N PHE A 266 26.85 -13.43 2.89
CA PHE A 266 25.97 -12.52 3.63
C PHE A 266 25.52 -11.32 2.78
N TYR A 267 26.47 -10.58 2.19
CA TYR A 267 26.14 -9.42 1.35
C TYR A 267 25.46 -9.85 0.05
N GLY A 268 25.88 -10.99 -0.51
CA GLY A 268 25.18 -11.66 -1.60
C GLY A 268 23.72 -11.92 -1.30
N THR A 269 23.42 -12.53 -0.14
CA THR A 269 22.05 -12.82 0.30
C THR A 269 21.25 -11.53 0.50
N CYS A 270 21.85 -10.48 1.07
CA CYS A 270 21.18 -9.20 1.26
C CYS A 270 20.77 -8.57 -0.08
N LEU A 271 21.63 -8.65 -1.09
CA LEU A 271 21.37 -8.14 -2.43
C LEU A 271 20.46 -9.07 -3.26
N ALA A 272 20.50 -10.37 -2.97
CA ALA A 272 19.66 -11.39 -3.59
C ALA A 272 18.16 -11.22 -3.31
N PHE A 273 17.78 -10.39 -2.34
CA PHE A 273 16.39 -9.96 -2.18
C PHE A 273 15.85 -9.23 -3.42
N LEU A 274 16.71 -8.64 -4.25
CA LEU A 274 16.29 -8.13 -5.57
C LEU A 274 15.67 -9.22 -6.45
N GLY A 275 16.14 -10.48 -6.33
CA GLY A 275 15.64 -11.63 -7.08
C GLY A 275 14.28 -12.18 -6.61
N VAL A 276 13.67 -11.54 -5.61
CA VAL A 276 12.37 -11.95 -5.06
C VAL A 276 11.36 -10.80 -4.94
N THR A 277 11.67 -9.64 -5.52
CA THR A 277 10.77 -8.47 -5.49
C THR A 277 9.51 -8.68 -6.33
N GLY A 278 8.43 -7.98 -6.00
CA GLY A 278 7.08 -8.18 -6.54
C GLY A 278 6.18 -9.00 -5.62
N PHE A 279 6.73 -9.81 -4.70
CA PHE A 279 5.96 -10.59 -3.72
C PHE A 279 5.12 -9.69 -2.80
N GLU A 280 5.71 -8.56 -2.40
CA GLU A 280 5.16 -7.50 -1.58
C GLU A 280 3.97 -6.78 -2.21
N THR A 281 3.80 -6.86 -3.53
CA THR A 281 2.71 -6.18 -4.25
C THR A 281 1.42 -6.98 -4.33
N LEU A 282 1.44 -8.28 -3.98
CA LEU A 282 0.26 -9.17 -4.02
C LEU A 282 -0.95 -8.60 -3.24
N PRO A 283 -0.76 -8.05 -2.02
CA PRO A 283 -1.83 -7.37 -1.28
C PRO A 283 -2.45 -6.15 -1.98
N THR A 284 -1.78 -5.55 -2.98
CA THR A 284 -2.24 -4.31 -3.60
C THR A 284 -3.51 -4.49 -4.44
N TYR A 285 -3.75 -5.70 -4.93
CA TYR A 285 -4.93 -6.06 -5.73
C TYR A 285 -5.68 -7.27 -5.14
N ILE A 286 -5.54 -7.50 -3.83
CA ILE A 286 -6.12 -8.66 -3.13
C ILE A 286 -7.65 -8.76 -3.26
N GLU A 287 -8.36 -7.63 -3.40
CA GLU A 287 -9.80 -7.59 -3.64
C GLU A 287 -10.19 -8.26 -4.98
N ASN A 288 -9.26 -8.29 -5.94
CA ASN A 288 -9.47 -8.91 -7.25
C ASN A 288 -9.13 -10.40 -7.26
N ILE A 289 -8.55 -10.95 -6.19
CA ILE A 289 -8.18 -12.37 -6.10
C ILE A 289 -9.30 -13.13 -5.36
N LYS A 290 -9.60 -14.35 -5.77
CA LYS A 290 -10.51 -15.21 -5.00
C LYS A 290 -9.94 -15.48 -3.59
N PRO A 291 -10.75 -15.40 -2.51
CA PRO A 291 -10.27 -15.65 -1.14
C PRO A 291 -9.56 -16.99 -0.98
N SER A 292 -10.15 -18.07 -1.49
CA SER A 292 -9.57 -19.42 -1.47
C SER A 292 -8.30 -19.57 -2.32
N SER A 293 -8.14 -18.76 -3.37
CA SER A 293 -6.99 -18.83 -4.28
C SER A 293 -5.78 -18.05 -3.78
N TYR A 294 -5.94 -17.09 -2.85
CA TYR A 294 -4.85 -16.23 -2.37
C TYR A 294 -3.66 -17.00 -1.73
N PRO A 295 -3.88 -17.99 -0.84
CA PRO A 295 -2.77 -18.81 -0.33
C PRO A 295 -2.03 -19.56 -1.43
N ARG A 296 -2.76 -20.08 -2.43
CA ARG A 296 -2.17 -20.77 -3.58
C ARG A 296 -1.40 -19.81 -4.49
N THR A 297 -1.84 -18.56 -4.63
CA THR A 297 -1.08 -17.53 -5.34
C THR A 297 0.27 -17.28 -4.69
N LEU A 298 0.32 -17.14 -3.35
CA LEU A 298 1.58 -16.99 -2.61
C LEU A 298 2.51 -18.19 -2.85
N ASP A 299 1.96 -19.41 -2.83
CA ASP A 299 2.71 -20.64 -3.09
C ASP A 299 3.32 -20.67 -4.49
N VAL A 300 2.51 -20.40 -5.52
CA VAL A 300 2.98 -20.38 -6.92
C VAL A 300 4.09 -19.35 -7.10
N CYS A 301 3.96 -18.15 -6.53
CA CYS A 301 4.99 -17.12 -6.57
C CYS A 301 6.32 -17.60 -5.96
N ILE A 302 6.28 -18.14 -4.74
CA ILE A 302 7.49 -18.57 -4.01
C ILE A 302 8.17 -19.75 -4.72
N TYR A 303 7.41 -20.79 -5.11
CA TYR A 303 7.99 -21.97 -5.75
C TYR A 303 8.59 -21.65 -7.12
N THR A 304 7.96 -20.77 -7.89
CA THR A 304 8.47 -20.37 -9.21
C THR A 304 9.79 -19.60 -9.08
N VAL A 305 9.86 -18.64 -8.15
CA VAL A 305 11.09 -17.88 -7.86
C VAL A 305 12.21 -18.77 -7.33
N LEU A 306 11.90 -19.75 -6.48
CA LEU A 306 12.87 -20.75 -6.00
C LEU A 306 13.42 -21.60 -7.16
N ALA A 307 12.56 -22.00 -8.10
CA ALA A 307 12.94 -22.80 -9.26
C ALA A 307 13.77 -22.02 -10.29
N LEU A 308 13.52 -20.71 -10.44
CA LEU A 308 14.25 -19.87 -11.39
C LEU A 308 15.58 -19.36 -10.84
N ASN A 309 15.61 -18.78 -9.64
CA ASN A 309 16.77 -18.00 -9.19
C ASN A 309 18.05 -18.84 -9.01
N ALA A 310 18.13 -19.64 -7.95
CA ALA A 310 19.36 -20.36 -7.62
C ALA A 310 19.77 -21.37 -8.71
N PRO A 311 18.85 -22.16 -9.32
CA PRO A 311 19.21 -23.09 -10.39
C PRO A 311 19.74 -22.39 -11.65
N LEU A 312 19.10 -21.31 -12.11
CA LEU A 312 19.57 -20.60 -13.30
C LEU A 312 20.91 -19.90 -13.04
N MET A 313 21.12 -19.33 -11.85
CA MET A 313 22.42 -18.74 -11.49
C MET A 313 23.54 -19.79 -11.41
N LEU A 314 23.22 -21.02 -10.98
CA LEU A 314 24.18 -22.12 -11.02
C LEU A 314 24.57 -22.45 -12.47
N LEU A 315 23.60 -22.48 -13.39
CA LEU A 315 23.85 -22.71 -14.82
C LEU A 315 24.71 -21.60 -15.43
N VAL A 316 24.50 -20.35 -15.03
CA VAL A 316 25.36 -19.21 -15.41
C VAL A 316 26.82 -19.49 -15.03
N TYR A 317 27.10 -19.80 -13.76
CA TYR A 317 28.48 -20.09 -13.30
C TYR A 317 29.05 -21.40 -13.82
N ALA A 318 28.21 -22.34 -14.25
CA ALA A 318 28.66 -23.60 -14.84
C ALA A 318 29.19 -23.42 -16.27
N LEU A 319 28.73 -22.41 -17.00
CA LEU A 319 28.92 -22.28 -18.45
C LEU A 319 29.59 -20.98 -18.89
N LEU A 320 29.62 -19.96 -18.04
CA LEU A 320 30.27 -18.68 -18.32
C LEU A 320 31.45 -18.44 -17.36
N PRO A 321 32.61 -17.97 -17.85
CA PRO A 321 33.70 -17.48 -17.02
C PRO A 321 33.27 -16.29 -16.14
N THR A 322 33.83 -16.19 -14.94
CA THR A 322 33.53 -15.09 -13.99
C THR A 322 33.84 -13.71 -14.57
N SER A 323 34.85 -13.59 -15.44
CA SER A 323 35.14 -12.34 -16.16
C SER A 323 33.97 -11.86 -17.01
N ASP A 324 33.25 -12.78 -17.65
CA ASP A 324 32.15 -12.47 -18.56
C ASP A 324 30.86 -12.18 -17.77
N ILE A 325 30.69 -12.88 -16.65
CA ILE A 325 29.60 -12.63 -15.68
C ILE A 325 29.74 -11.22 -15.09
N LEU A 326 30.95 -10.77 -14.76
CA LEU A 326 31.20 -9.46 -14.16
C LEU A 326 31.33 -8.31 -15.17
N SER A 327 31.61 -8.60 -16.44
CA SER A 327 31.79 -7.58 -17.47
C SER A 327 30.47 -7.08 -18.07
N GLY A 328 29.38 -7.85 -17.97
CA GLY A 328 28.10 -7.53 -18.62
C GLY A 328 26.93 -7.36 -17.66
N GLY A 329 26.03 -6.42 -17.98
CA GLY A 329 24.69 -6.35 -17.37
C GLY A 329 23.73 -7.43 -17.90
N ASN A 330 24.00 -7.97 -19.10
CA ASN A 330 23.08 -8.84 -19.82
C ASN A 330 23.45 -10.33 -19.70
N ILE A 331 23.76 -10.79 -18.48
CA ILE A 331 24.32 -12.13 -18.22
C ILE A 331 23.50 -13.27 -18.86
N LEU A 332 22.16 -13.19 -18.80
CA LEU A 332 21.30 -14.22 -19.38
C LEU A 332 21.32 -14.24 -20.91
N SER A 333 21.55 -13.10 -21.58
CA SER A 333 21.66 -13.08 -23.04
C SER A 333 23.02 -13.63 -23.50
N LEU A 334 24.08 -13.41 -22.71
CA LEU A 334 25.39 -14.05 -22.90
C LEU A 334 25.31 -15.57 -22.72
N LEU A 335 24.64 -16.04 -21.66
CA LEU A 335 24.41 -17.47 -21.44
C LEU A 335 23.66 -18.08 -22.62
N ALA A 336 22.58 -17.42 -23.06
CA ALA A 336 21.77 -17.86 -24.18
C ALA A 336 22.56 -18.00 -25.48
N GLU A 337 23.44 -17.05 -25.78
CA GLU A 337 24.34 -17.14 -26.93
C GLU A 337 25.33 -18.30 -26.81
N GLN A 338 25.93 -18.48 -25.62
CA GLN A 338 26.90 -19.54 -25.37
C GLN A 338 26.30 -20.94 -25.53
N VAL A 339 25.04 -21.15 -25.11
CA VAL A 339 24.42 -22.49 -25.08
C VAL A 339 23.55 -22.80 -26.30
N GLY A 340 22.97 -21.77 -26.92
CA GLY A 340 22.00 -21.92 -28.01
C GLY A 340 22.28 -21.06 -29.24
N GLY A 341 23.26 -20.16 -29.19
CA GLY A 341 23.57 -19.23 -30.28
C GLY A 341 22.62 -18.02 -30.35
N LYS A 342 22.79 -17.23 -31.42
CA LYS A 342 22.16 -15.90 -31.56
C LYS A 342 20.63 -15.90 -31.49
N TRP A 343 19.96 -16.95 -31.97
CA TRP A 343 18.49 -17.01 -31.91
C TRP A 343 17.96 -17.08 -30.48
N LEU A 344 18.63 -17.84 -29.59
CA LEU A 344 18.23 -17.96 -28.19
C LEU A 344 18.55 -16.67 -27.43
N ARG A 345 19.67 -16.03 -27.77
CA ARG A 345 20.02 -14.69 -27.27
C ARG A 345 18.93 -13.66 -27.60
N ILE A 346 18.49 -13.58 -28.86
CA ILE A 346 17.41 -12.67 -29.27
C ILE A 346 16.10 -13.01 -28.54
N LEU A 347 15.76 -14.29 -28.41
CA LEU A 347 14.58 -14.72 -27.65
C LEU A 347 14.60 -14.24 -26.20
N VAL A 348 15.75 -14.33 -25.52
CA VAL A 348 15.94 -13.85 -24.15
C VAL A 348 15.87 -12.32 -24.05
N VAL A 349 16.39 -11.58 -25.03
CA VAL A 349 16.26 -10.12 -25.08
C VAL A 349 14.81 -9.70 -25.28
N VAL A 350 14.08 -10.36 -26.20
CA VAL A 350 12.63 -10.11 -26.41
C VAL A 350 11.85 -10.45 -25.15
N ASP A 351 12.16 -11.56 -24.49
CA ASP A 351 11.55 -11.94 -23.23
C ASP A 351 11.76 -10.88 -22.13
N CYS A 352 13.00 -10.39 -21.96
CA CYS A 352 13.31 -9.31 -21.03
C CYS A 352 12.44 -8.06 -21.28
N MET A 353 12.28 -7.67 -22.56
CA MET A 353 11.41 -6.56 -22.95
C MET A 353 9.95 -6.78 -22.57
N LEU A 354 9.45 -8.01 -22.69
CA LEU A 354 8.06 -8.34 -22.37
C LEU A 354 7.81 -8.46 -20.86
N VAL A 355 8.57 -9.29 -20.16
CA VAL A 355 8.31 -9.60 -18.74
C VAL A 355 8.73 -8.48 -17.80
N ILE A 356 9.92 -7.89 -18.00
CA ILE A 356 10.41 -6.79 -17.18
C ILE A 356 9.96 -5.46 -17.77
N GLY A 357 10.29 -5.17 -19.03
CA GLY A 357 9.93 -3.90 -19.68
C GLY A 357 8.41 -3.65 -19.73
N GLY A 358 7.64 -4.66 -20.11
CA GLY A 358 6.18 -4.62 -20.08
C GLY A 358 5.62 -4.94 -18.69
N GLY A 359 5.83 -6.16 -18.24
CA GLY A 359 5.19 -6.70 -17.03
C GLY A 359 5.62 -6.03 -15.72
N GLY A 360 6.92 -5.76 -15.52
CA GLY A 360 7.44 -5.07 -14.34
C GLY A 360 6.98 -3.61 -14.24
N VAL A 361 6.92 -2.90 -15.37
CA VAL A 361 6.37 -1.53 -15.42
C VAL A 361 4.86 -1.52 -15.15
N LEU A 362 4.11 -2.44 -15.74
CA LEU A 362 2.68 -2.61 -15.45
C LEU A 362 2.44 -2.94 -13.97
N LEU A 363 3.27 -3.78 -13.37
CA LEU A 363 3.18 -4.12 -11.95
C LEU A 363 3.30 -2.87 -11.06
N GLY A 364 4.37 -2.09 -11.25
CA GLY A 364 4.58 -0.85 -10.49
C GLY A 364 3.44 0.16 -10.70
N MET A 365 2.93 0.28 -11.93
CA MET A 365 1.81 1.18 -12.25
C MET A 365 0.50 0.75 -11.59
N VAL A 366 0.16 -0.54 -11.63
CA VAL A 366 -1.02 -1.10 -10.98
C VAL A 366 -0.92 -0.92 -9.46
N ALA A 367 0.26 -1.18 -8.89
CA ALA A 367 0.50 -1.03 -7.47
C ALA A 367 0.32 0.43 -7.01
N MET A 368 0.98 1.36 -7.70
CA MET A 368 0.88 2.79 -7.44
C MET A 368 -0.55 3.32 -7.61
N SER A 369 -1.21 2.95 -8.71
CA SER A 369 -2.57 3.43 -9.01
C SER A 369 -3.58 2.94 -7.99
N SER A 370 -3.47 1.68 -7.54
CA SER A 370 -4.33 1.12 -6.49
C SER A 370 -4.13 1.84 -5.16
N MET A 371 -2.87 2.12 -4.79
CA MET A 371 -2.56 2.88 -3.58
C MET A 371 -3.11 4.31 -3.63
N LEU A 372 -2.93 5.04 -4.74
CA LEU A 372 -3.46 6.40 -4.91
C LEU A 372 -4.98 6.44 -4.82
N GLN A 373 -5.65 5.51 -5.50
CA GLN A 373 -7.11 5.39 -5.39
C GLN A 373 -7.52 5.10 -3.95
N ARG A 374 -6.78 4.26 -3.22
CA ARG A 374 -7.08 3.99 -1.82
C ARG A 374 -6.92 5.23 -0.94
N LEU A 375 -5.82 5.97 -1.08
CA LEU A 375 -5.60 7.24 -0.39
C LEU A 375 -6.70 8.27 -0.69
N ALA A 376 -7.24 8.27 -1.92
CA ALA A 376 -8.33 9.13 -2.33
C ALA A 376 -9.67 8.71 -1.70
N LYS A 377 -9.98 7.41 -1.66
CA LYS A 377 -11.15 6.86 -0.92
C LYS A 377 -11.08 7.20 0.58
N ASP A 378 -9.87 7.30 1.11
CA ASP A 378 -9.60 7.61 2.51
C ASP A 378 -9.43 9.11 2.80
N ARG A 379 -9.69 9.96 1.79
CA ARG A 379 -9.67 11.43 1.82
C ARG A 379 -8.30 12.04 2.16
N VAL A 380 -7.21 11.28 2.02
CA VAL A 380 -5.84 11.80 2.17
C VAL A 380 -5.49 12.69 0.98
N ILE A 381 -5.75 12.21 -0.24
CA ILE A 381 -5.51 12.96 -1.49
C ILE A 381 -6.85 13.33 -2.17
N PRO A 382 -6.86 14.21 -3.21
CA PRO A 382 -8.08 14.61 -3.89
C PRO A 382 -8.82 13.44 -4.56
N SER A 383 -10.15 13.51 -4.62
CA SER A 383 -10.99 12.48 -5.26
C SER A 383 -10.82 12.41 -6.79
N ALA A 384 -10.08 13.34 -7.40
CA ALA A 384 -9.77 13.30 -8.83
C ALA A 384 -9.03 12.01 -9.24
N PHE A 385 -8.21 11.45 -8.34
CA PHE A 385 -7.50 10.18 -8.55
C PHE A 385 -8.42 8.96 -8.70
N LEU A 386 -9.70 9.07 -8.30
CA LEU A 386 -10.72 8.03 -8.48
C LEU A 386 -11.41 8.10 -9.85
N ARG A 387 -11.20 9.16 -10.63
CA ARG A 387 -11.87 9.32 -11.92
C ARG A 387 -11.28 8.35 -12.93
N THR A 388 -12.13 7.52 -13.51
CA THR A 388 -11.78 6.57 -14.57
C THR A 388 -12.25 7.09 -15.92
N LEU A 389 -11.49 6.81 -16.98
CA LEU A 389 -11.94 6.96 -18.35
C LEU A 389 -13.04 5.94 -18.68
N PRO A 390 -13.80 6.09 -19.77
CA PRO A 390 -14.74 5.08 -20.24
C PRO A 390 -14.09 3.71 -20.50
N THR A 391 -12.80 3.73 -20.85
CA THR A 391 -11.93 2.56 -21.00
C THR A 391 -11.57 1.86 -19.66
N GLY A 392 -11.94 2.46 -18.52
CA GLY A 392 -11.71 1.93 -17.18
C GLY A 392 -10.39 2.36 -16.52
N GLY A 393 -9.49 3.05 -17.24
CA GLY A 393 -8.21 3.52 -16.70
C GLY A 393 -8.35 4.74 -15.77
N ALA A 394 -7.75 4.68 -14.57
CA ALA A 394 -7.72 5.80 -13.62
C ALA A 394 -6.67 6.85 -14.04
N HIS A 395 -7.02 7.67 -15.05
CA HIS A 395 -6.08 8.53 -15.79
C HIS A 395 -5.21 9.42 -14.89
N TRP A 396 -5.75 10.09 -13.88
CA TRP A 396 -4.94 10.92 -12.97
C TRP A 396 -3.93 10.10 -12.18
N SER A 397 -4.28 8.88 -11.77
CA SER A 397 -3.36 7.98 -11.05
C SER A 397 -2.23 7.51 -11.96
N ILE A 398 -2.55 7.17 -13.21
CA ILE A 398 -1.58 6.68 -14.20
C ILE A 398 -0.64 7.80 -14.66
N LEU A 399 -1.17 8.98 -14.98
CA LEU A 399 -0.36 10.13 -15.38
C LEU A 399 0.56 10.60 -14.24
N PHE A 400 0.06 10.58 -13.01
CA PHE A 400 0.88 10.90 -11.84
C PHE A 400 1.97 9.84 -11.61
N PHE A 401 1.65 8.55 -11.76
CA PHE A 401 2.66 7.48 -11.75
C PHE A 401 3.76 7.74 -12.79
N LEU A 402 3.39 8.02 -14.04
CA LEU A 402 4.35 8.29 -15.11
C LEU A 402 5.25 9.48 -14.75
N PHE A 403 4.65 10.59 -14.30
CA PHE A 403 5.38 11.78 -13.88
C PHE A 403 6.42 11.45 -12.79
N VAL A 404 6.00 10.73 -11.74
CA VAL A 404 6.89 10.40 -10.61
C VAL A 404 7.97 9.39 -11.03
N ALA A 405 7.66 8.40 -11.88
CA ALA A 405 8.64 7.46 -12.42
C ALA A 405 9.71 8.16 -13.25
N VAL A 406 9.31 9.11 -14.11
CA VAL A 406 10.24 9.93 -14.87
C VAL A 406 11.12 10.78 -13.95
N VAL A 407 10.54 11.41 -12.92
CA VAL A 407 11.29 12.22 -11.95
C VAL A 407 12.28 11.37 -11.15
N LEU A 408 11.87 10.18 -10.69
CA LEU A 408 12.76 9.27 -9.96
C LEU A 408 13.93 8.85 -10.86
N TYR A 409 13.65 8.41 -12.08
CA TYR A 409 14.69 7.97 -13.00
C TYR A 409 15.63 9.12 -13.41
N ALA A 410 15.10 10.32 -13.69
CA ALA A 410 15.89 11.49 -14.00
C ALA A 410 16.77 11.94 -12.82
N SER A 411 16.23 11.95 -11.60
CA SER A 411 16.98 12.32 -10.39
C SER A 411 18.06 11.29 -10.01
N SER A 412 17.94 10.04 -10.48
CA SER A 412 19.01 9.03 -10.39
C SER A 412 20.13 9.23 -11.42
N GLY A 413 20.07 10.29 -12.24
CA GLY A 413 21.03 10.54 -13.32
C GLY A 413 20.86 9.59 -14.49
N PHE A 414 19.68 8.99 -14.66
CA PHE A 414 19.40 7.93 -15.63
C PHE A 414 20.33 6.71 -15.47
N ASN A 415 20.72 6.40 -14.23
CA ASN A 415 21.67 5.34 -13.94
C ASN A 415 20.98 4.12 -13.31
N LEU A 416 21.02 2.98 -14.01
CA LEU A 416 20.41 1.73 -13.57
C LEU A 416 20.94 1.26 -12.20
N ALA A 417 22.25 1.36 -11.95
CA ALA A 417 22.84 0.93 -10.68
C ALA A 417 22.35 1.79 -9.50
N THR A 418 22.21 3.10 -9.72
CA THR A 418 21.72 4.04 -8.70
C THR A 418 20.28 3.72 -8.32
N ILE A 419 19.38 3.58 -9.30
CA ILE A 419 17.97 3.28 -9.01
C ILE A 419 17.77 1.85 -8.45
N SER A 420 18.58 0.88 -8.90
CA SER A 420 18.58 -0.48 -8.34
C SER A 420 19.05 -0.50 -6.88
N SER A 421 20.00 0.37 -6.52
CA SER A 421 20.47 0.49 -5.13
C SER A 421 19.39 1.03 -4.19
N VAL A 422 18.58 2.00 -4.64
CA VAL A 422 17.41 2.50 -3.90
C VAL A 422 16.39 1.40 -3.73
N PHE A 423 16.15 0.63 -4.79
CA PHE A 423 15.21 -0.48 -4.79
C PHE A 423 15.62 -1.59 -3.79
N ALA A 424 16.92 -1.90 -3.70
CA ALA A 424 17.46 -2.89 -2.77
C ALA A 424 17.20 -2.57 -1.28
N VAL A 425 16.97 -1.31 -0.93
CA VAL A 425 16.58 -0.89 0.44
C VAL A 425 15.06 -0.75 0.57
N THR A 426 14.39 -0.29 -0.48
CA THR A 426 12.95 -0.02 -0.45
C THR A 426 12.13 -1.29 -0.28
N PHE A 427 12.45 -2.34 -1.04
CA PHE A 427 11.71 -3.60 -0.99
C PHE A 427 11.77 -4.29 0.39
N PRO A 428 12.96 -4.50 1.02
CA PRO A 428 13.02 -5.07 2.37
C PRO A 428 12.34 -4.19 3.43
N SER A 429 12.29 -2.86 3.22
CA SER A 429 11.54 -1.96 4.10
C SER A 429 10.03 -2.23 4.07
N VAL A 430 9.47 -2.56 2.90
CA VAL A 430 8.06 -2.96 2.79
C VAL A 430 7.80 -4.30 3.48
N LEU A 431 8.68 -5.29 3.30
CA LEU A 431 8.58 -6.58 3.99
C LEU A 431 8.68 -6.44 5.51
N LEU A 432 9.59 -5.59 6.00
CA LEU A 432 9.69 -5.25 7.41
C LEU A 432 8.35 -4.72 7.95
N LEU A 433 7.71 -3.81 7.21
CA LEU A 433 6.41 -3.24 7.60
C LEU A 433 5.29 -4.28 7.59
N TYR A 434 5.32 -5.32 6.75
CA TYR A 434 4.35 -6.42 6.84
C TYR A 434 4.46 -7.18 8.15
N SER A 435 5.70 -7.43 8.60
CA SER A 435 5.92 -8.05 9.91
C SER A 435 5.38 -7.17 11.04
N VAL A 436 5.64 -5.86 10.99
CA VAL A 436 5.08 -4.88 11.93
C VAL A 436 3.54 -4.88 11.90
N SER A 437 2.94 -4.90 10.72
CA SER A 437 1.48 -4.92 10.56
C SER A 437 0.87 -6.18 11.15
N ASN A 438 1.52 -7.33 11.01
CA ASN A 438 1.03 -8.59 11.58
C ASN A 438 1.15 -8.60 13.12
N ILE A 439 2.21 -8.01 13.68
CA ILE A 439 2.33 -7.80 15.14
C ILE A 439 1.21 -6.89 15.64
N LEU A 440 0.98 -5.75 14.97
CA LEU A 440 -0.10 -4.81 15.33
C LEU A 440 -1.49 -5.45 15.17
N LEU A 441 -1.71 -6.27 14.15
CA LEU A 441 -2.96 -7.04 14.00
C LEU A 441 -3.20 -7.97 15.19
N LYS A 442 -2.14 -8.59 15.73
CA LYS A 442 -2.25 -9.47 16.91
C LYS A 442 -2.43 -8.70 18.21
N PHE A 443 -1.83 -7.51 18.32
CA PHE A 443 -1.88 -6.69 19.53
C PHE A 443 -3.16 -5.83 19.60
N ASP A 444 -3.46 -5.04 18.56
CA ASP A 444 -4.56 -4.07 18.57
C ASP A 444 -5.90 -4.68 18.10
N ARG A 445 -5.88 -5.84 17.44
CA ARG A 445 -7.03 -6.40 16.70
C ARG A 445 -7.18 -7.91 16.88
N ASP A 446 -6.82 -8.44 18.03
CA ASP A 446 -6.85 -9.87 18.39
C ASP A 446 -8.16 -10.58 18.01
N ARG A 447 -9.30 -9.93 18.22
CA ARG A 447 -10.65 -10.46 18.02
C ARG A 447 -11.11 -10.59 16.57
N LEU A 448 -10.45 -9.91 15.62
CA LEU A 448 -10.86 -9.96 14.21
C LEU A 448 -10.83 -11.41 13.68
N PRO A 449 -11.88 -11.88 12.98
CA PRO A 449 -11.89 -13.20 12.36
C PRO A 449 -10.76 -13.39 11.35
N ARG A 450 -10.11 -14.57 11.38
CA ARG A 450 -8.97 -14.93 10.51
C ARG A 450 -9.04 -16.41 10.16
N ASP A 451 -8.94 -16.73 8.88
CA ASP A 451 -8.89 -18.12 8.41
C ASP A 451 -7.57 -18.80 8.76
N TYR A 452 -6.52 -18.00 8.96
CA TYR A 452 -5.19 -18.50 9.27
C TYR A 452 -4.47 -17.55 10.23
N GLN A 453 -3.81 -18.11 11.23
CA GLN A 453 -3.01 -17.36 12.19
C GLN A 453 -1.54 -17.77 12.09
N ALA A 454 -0.67 -16.82 11.74
CA ALA A 454 0.77 -17.05 11.77
C ALA A 454 1.24 -17.15 13.21
N ARG A 455 2.24 -17.99 13.47
CA ARG A 455 2.90 -18.03 14.78
C ARG A 455 3.66 -16.73 15.00
N LEU A 456 3.52 -16.11 16.18
CA LEU A 456 4.22 -14.86 16.51
C LEU A 456 5.75 -15.01 16.36
N SER A 457 6.31 -16.17 16.69
CA SER A 457 7.74 -16.45 16.51
C SER A 457 8.18 -16.33 15.06
N VAL A 458 7.37 -16.80 14.10
CA VAL A 458 7.68 -16.65 12.66
C VAL A 458 7.69 -15.18 12.27
N THR A 459 6.72 -14.40 12.75
CA THR A 459 6.66 -12.95 12.49
C THR A 459 7.87 -12.21 13.08
N VAL A 460 8.29 -12.55 14.29
CA VAL A 460 9.48 -11.94 14.94
C VAL A 460 10.76 -12.32 14.19
N VAL A 461 10.92 -13.58 13.78
CA VAL A 461 12.08 -14.02 12.99
C VAL A 461 12.10 -13.32 11.62
N ALA A 462 10.95 -13.16 10.95
CA ALA A 462 10.85 -12.41 9.70
C ALA A 462 11.23 -10.93 9.87
N PHE A 463 10.78 -10.30 10.96
CA PHE A 463 11.14 -8.92 11.31
C PHE A 463 12.67 -8.79 11.48
N ILE A 464 13.28 -9.65 12.31
CA ILE A 464 14.73 -9.63 12.54
C ILE A 464 15.50 -9.88 11.24
N ALA A 465 15.06 -10.85 10.43
CA ALA A 465 15.67 -11.14 9.13
C ALA A 465 15.68 -9.91 8.22
N MET A 466 14.58 -9.15 8.15
CA MET A 466 14.53 -7.94 7.32
C MET A 466 15.38 -6.80 7.86
N VAL A 467 15.48 -6.65 9.18
CA VAL A 467 16.43 -5.68 9.79
C VAL A 467 17.86 -6.03 9.40
N VAL A 468 18.23 -7.32 9.45
CA VAL A 468 19.57 -7.80 9.07
C VAL A 468 19.83 -7.57 7.57
N VAL A 469 18.86 -7.86 6.71
CA VAL A 469 18.96 -7.64 5.25
C VAL A 469 19.10 -6.15 4.92
N LEU A 470 18.34 -5.28 5.59
CA LEU A 470 18.47 -3.83 5.44
C LEU A 470 19.86 -3.36 5.86
N ALA A 471 20.33 -3.79 7.04
CA ALA A 471 21.67 -3.46 7.52
C ALA A 471 22.75 -3.94 6.53
N GLY A 472 22.62 -5.16 6.00
CA GLY A 472 23.56 -5.70 5.02
C GLY A 472 23.60 -4.95 3.69
N ASN A 473 22.49 -4.34 3.25
CA ASN A 473 22.49 -3.46 2.07
C ASN A 473 23.05 -2.05 2.35
N ILE A 474 22.93 -1.56 3.59
CA ILE A 474 23.32 -0.19 3.96
C ILE A 474 24.80 -0.10 4.35
N ILE A 475 25.32 -1.07 5.11
CA ILE A 475 26.68 -1.01 5.68
C ILE A 475 27.77 -0.87 4.60
N PRO A 476 27.75 -1.63 3.48
CA PRO A 476 28.79 -1.53 2.44
C PRO A 476 28.82 -0.17 1.75
N THR A 477 27.65 0.43 1.52
CA THR A 477 27.51 1.68 0.77
C THR A 477 26.51 2.61 1.46
N PRO A 478 26.95 3.38 2.49
CA PRO A 478 26.06 4.24 3.28
C PRO A 478 25.33 5.31 2.47
N LYS A 479 25.88 5.68 1.30
CA LYS A 479 25.26 6.64 0.38
C LYS A 479 23.87 6.18 -0.10
N ILE A 480 23.65 4.86 -0.20
CA ILE A 480 22.35 4.29 -0.60
C ILE A 480 21.27 4.66 0.41
N LEU A 481 21.58 4.59 1.71
CA LEU A 481 20.65 4.99 2.77
C LEU A 481 20.28 6.48 2.66
N GLY A 482 21.26 7.34 2.41
CA GLY A 482 21.02 8.78 2.24
C GLY A 482 20.06 9.06 1.09
N LEU A 483 20.23 8.38 -0.04
CA LEU A 483 19.37 8.51 -1.22
C LEU A 483 17.96 7.96 -0.96
N PHE A 484 17.85 6.76 -0.37
CA PHE A 484 16.57 6.18 0.04
C PHE A 484 15.82 7.10 1.01
N LEU A 485 16.48 7.57 2.07
CA LEU A 485 15.88 8.46 3.07
C LEU A 485 15.45 9.78 2.45
N ALA A 486 16.23 10.36 1.54
CA ALA A 486 15.85 11.59 0.85
C ALA A 486 14.52 11.40 0.09
N TYR A 487 14.40 10.34 -0.73
CA TYR A 487 13.15 10.05 -1.43
C TYR A 487 12.00 9.72 -0.48
N PHE A 488 12.23 8.85 0.50
CA PHE A 488 11.21 8.43 1.46
C PHE A 488 10.68 9.60 2.30
N VAL A 489 11.56 10.46 2.81
CA VAL A 489 11.18 11.64 3.60
C VAL A 489 10.40 12.63 2.75
N VAL A 490 10.79 12.87 1.49
CA VAL A 490 10.04 13.75 0.58
C VAL A 490 8.63 13.21 0.34
N VAL A 491 8.49 11.92 0.02
CA VAL A 491 7.18 11.29 -0.21
C VAL A 491 6.34 11.33 1.07
N LEU A 492 6.91 10.95 2.21
CA LEU A 492 6.22 10.95 3.50
C LEU A 492 5.80 12.37 3.91
N ALA A 493 6.67 13.37 3.76
CA ALA A 493 6.38 14.76 4.06
C ALA A 493 5.24 15.29 3.18
N CYS A 494 5.24 14.97 1.89
CA CYS A 494 4.14 15.28 0.97
C CYS A 494 2.82 14.65 1.44
N LEU A 495 2.80 13.36 1.77
CA LEU A 495 1.59 12.67 2.24
C LEU A 495 1.09 13.20 3.59
N VAL A 496 1.99 13.46 4.53
CA VAL A 496 1.67 14.05 5.85
C VAL A 496 1.15 15.48 5.70
N GLY A 497 1.73 16.27 4.79
CA GLY A 497 1.27 17.60 4.43
C GLY A 497 -0.14 17.58 3.83
N LEU A 498 -0.40 16.69 2.86
CA LEU A 498 -1.72 16.51 2.25
C LEU A 498 -2.78 16.08 3.27
N ARG A 499 -2.43 15.18 4.21
CA ARG A 499 -3.30 14.82 5.33
C ARG A 499 -3.54 16.01 6.27
N SER A 500 -2.51 16.77 6.58
CA SER A 500 -2.57 17.87 7.55
C SER A 500 -3.01 19.20 6.94
N ARG A 501 -3.54 19.19 5.71
CA ARG A 501 -3.88 20.38 4.93
C ARG A 501 -4.78 21.39 5.65
N VAL A 502 -5.69 20.93 6.51
CA VAL A 502 -6.54 21.83 7.33
C VAL A 502 -5.72 22.53 8.43
N LYS A 503 -4.77 21.82 9.06
CA LYS A 503 -3.86 22.42 10.05
C LYS A 503 -2.90 23.41 9.38
N LEU A 504 -2.39 23.07 8.20
CA LEU A 504 -1.54 23.96 7.40
C LEU A 504 -2.30 25.21 6.96
N ALA A 505 -3.54 25.05 6.48
CA ALA A 505 -4.40 26.18 6.14
C ALA A 505 -4.69 27.08 7.35
N ARG A 506 -4.88 26.51 8.55
CA ARG A 506 -5.03 27.26 9.79
C ARG A 506 -3.77 28.07 10.13
N ILE A 507 -2.58 27.50 9.98
CA ILE A 507 -1.31 28.21 10.19
C ILE A 507 -1.17 29.34 9.16
N ALA A 508 -1.51 29.08 7.89
CA ALA A 508 -1.49 30.09 6.84
C ALA A 508 -2.47 31.24 7.13
N MET A 509 -3.69 30.95 7.60
CA MET A 509 -4.63 31.99 8.04
C MET A 509 -4.10 32.77 9.23
N TRP A 510 -3.42 32.10 10.18
CA TRP A 510 -2.86 32.78 11.34
C TRP A 510 -1.75 33.76 10.91
N LEU A 511 -0.84 33.32 10.02
CA LEU A 511 0.19 34.20 9.44
C LEU A 511 -0.42 35.38 8.66
N TYR A 512 -1.52 35.13 7.95
CA TYR A 512 -2.26 36.18 7.24
C TYR A 512 -2.95 37.16 8.21
N ASP A 513 -3.49 36.68 9.33
CA ASP A 513 -4.11 37.52 10.37
C ASP A 513 -3.09 38.45 11.04
N GLN A 514 -1.88 37.96 11.30
CA GLN A 514 -0.80 38.74 11.93
C GLN A 514 -0.26 39.88 11.03
N ASN A 515 -0.47 39.82 9.71
CA ASN A 515 0.17 40.74 8.77
C ASN A 515 -0.83 41.64 8.06
N SER A 516 -1.10 42.81 8.63
CA SER A 516 -2.06 43.80 8.10
C SER A 516 -1.75 44.28 6.67
N THR A 517 -0.48 44.21 6.23
CA THR A 517 -0.07 44.56 4.87
C THR A 517 -0.59 43.56 3.84
N LEU A 518 -0.56 42.26 4.18
CA LEU A 518 -1.11 41.20 3.34
C LEU A 518 -2.64 41.31 3.21
N GLN A 519 -3.33 41.77 4.24
CA GLN A 519 -4.79 41.95 4.19
C GLN A 519 -5.21 43.09 3.26
N LYS A 520 -4.39 44.13 3.16
CA LYS A 520 -4.65 45.32 2.34
C LYS A 520 -4.19 45.16 0.88
N TRP A 521 -3.30 44.20 0.61
CA TRP A 521 -2.75 44.01 -0.72
C TRP A 521 -3.79 43.42 -1.69
N ARG A 522 -3.91 44.02 -2.89
CA ARG A 522 -4.98 43.73 -3.87
C ARG A 522 -5.07 42.26 -4.31
N TRP A 523 -3.96 41.53 -4.29
CA TRP A 523 -3.88 40.15 -4.76
C TRP A 523 -4.28 39.12 -3.68
N THR A 524 -4.14 39.49 -2.42
CA THR A 524 -4.39 38.64 -1.24
C THR A 524 -5.67 39.01 -0.50
N LYS A 525 -6.26 40.16 -0.81
CA LYS A 525 -7.56 40.60 -0.28
C LYS A 525 -8.65 39.54 -0.56
N GLY A 526 -9.30 39.05 0.49
CA GLY A 526 -10.37 38.04 0.40
C GLY A 526 -9.91 36.58 0.44
N TRP A 527 -8.60 36.33 0.61
CA TRP A 527 -8.07 34.98 0.81
C TRP A 527 -8.62 34.33 2.08
N ASP A 528 -8.85 35.10 3.13
CA ASP A 528 -9.51 34.68 4.38
C ASP A 528 -10.84 33.98 4.11
N SER A 529 -11.80 34.67 3.48
CA SER A 529 -13.12 34.11 3.16
C SER A 529 -13.04 32.88 2.26
N SER A 530 -12.03 32.81 1.38
CA SER A 530 -11.85 31.72 0.43
C SER A 530 -11.26 30.48 1.13
N ILE A 531 -10.27 30.66 2.00
CA ILE A 531 -9.66 29.60 2.80
C ILE A 531 -10.66 29.06 3.82
N VAL A 532 -11.43 29.94 4.50
CA VAL A 532 -12.51 29.53 5.41
C VAL A 532 -13.55 28.69 4.68
N ARG A 533 -14.08 29.15 3.53
CA ARG A 533 -15.03 28.37 2.72
C ARG A 533 -14.45 27.04 2.26
N TRP A 534 -13.19 27.02 1.84
CA TRP A 534 -12.52 25.78 1.43
C TRP A 534 -12.37 24.79 2.59
N MET A 535 -11.94 25.25 3.78
CA MET A 535 -11.84 24.42 4.97
C MET A 535 -13.20 23.90 5.44
N ALA A 536 -14.23 24.76 5.44
CA ALA A 536 -15.60 24.38 5.79
C ALA A 536 -16.13 23.30 4.83
N ASN A 537 -15.94 23.49 3.52
CA ASN A 537 -16.32 22.50 2.50
C ASN A 537 -15.60 21.17 2.65
N LEU A 538 -14.31 21.17 3.03
CA LEU A 538 -13.56 19.94 3.28
C LEU A 538 -14.08 19.16 4.49
N ARG A 539 -14.45 19.87 5.57
CA ARG A 539 -14.90 19.27 6.84
C ARG A 539 -16.39 18.90 6.84
N LYS A 540 -17.21 19.51 5.96
CA LYS A 540 -18.65 19.27 5.87
C LYS A 540 -19.04 17.81 5.62
N ARG A 541 -18.15 17.02 5.03
CA ARG A 541 -18.45 15.64 4.63
C ARG A 541 -18.54 14.71 5.85
N PRO A 542 -19.70 14.08 6.11
CA PRO A 542 -19.89 13.27 7.30
C PRO A 542 -19.02 12.00 7.32
N VAL A 543 -18.86 11.49 8.54
CA VAL A 543 -18.26 10.20 8.90
C VAL A 543 -19.28 9.44 9.73
N CYS A 544 -19.49 8.15 9.45
CA CYS A 544 -20.41 7.34 10.24
C CYS A 544 -19.67 6.44 11.22
N VAL A 545 -20.19 6.27 12.43
CA VAL A 545 -19.67 5.35 13.43
C VAL A 545 -20.80 4.43 13.88
N TRP A 546 -20.64 3.14 13.67
CA TRP A 546 -21.59 2.12 14.12
C TRP A 546 -21.40 1.85 15.61
N VAL A 547 -22.46 2.04 16.38
CA VAL A 547 -22.47 1.92 17.84
C VAL A 547 -23.43 0.85 18.29
N LYS A 548 -22.97 -0.04 19.19
CA LYS A 548 -23.76 -1.17 19.68
C LYS A 548 -24.61 -0.82 20.91
N GLY A 549 -24.11 0.04 21.79
CA GLY A 549 -24.75 0.38 23.07
C GLY A 549 -24.51 1.84 23.44
N ASP A 550 -25.08 2.26 24.55
CA ASP A 550 -25.07 3.63 25.08
C ASP A 550 -23.90 3.92 26.03
N ASP A 551 -22.97 2.98 26.22
CA ASP A 551 -21.79 3.19 27.05
C ASP A 551 -20.99 4.42 26.59
N ILE A 552 -21.02 5.46 27.42
CA ILE A 552 -20.42 6.76 27.16
C ILE A 552 -18.93 6.65 26.87
N TYR A 553 -18.22 5.69 27.50
CA TYR A 553 -16.79 5.50 27.27
C TYR A 553 -16.52 5.15 25.80
N ASN A 554 -17.29 4.21 25.23
CA ASN A 554 -17.09 3.78 23.86
C ASN A 554 -17.49 4.85 22.84
N LEU A 555 -18.54 5.62 23.16
CA LEU A 555 -18.95 6.75 22.33
C LEU A 555 -17.88 7.85 22.30
N VAL A 556 -17.30 8.19 23.46
CA VAL A 556 -16.20 9.16 23.59
C VAL A 556 -14.97 8.69 22.81
N GLU A 557 -14.52 7.45 23.02
CA GLU A 557 -13.36 6.89 22.31
C GLU A 557 -13.57 6.90 20.79
N GLY A 558 -14.78 6.57 20.33
CA GLY A 558 -15.14 6.67 18.92
C GLY A 558 -15.00 8.07 18.34
N ILE A 559 -15.52 9.08 19.04
CA ILE A 559 -15.40 10.48 18.60
C ILE A 559 -13.95 10.95 18.64
N LEU A 560 -13.19 10.58 19.67
CA LEU A 560 -11.75 10.89 19.77
C LEU A 560 -10.96 10.24 18.63
N TYR A 561 -11.26 8.99 18.29
CA TYR A 561 -10.65 8.30 17.17
C TYR A 561 -10.93 9.01 15.85
N VAL A 562 -12.18 9.38 15.57
CA VAL A 562 -12.57 10.15 14.39
C VAL A 562 -11.86 11.50 14.37
N ARG A 563 -11.81 12.23 15.49
CA ARG A 563 -11.12 13.52 15.60
C ARG A 563 -9.61 13.42 15.33
N ARG A 564 -8.95 12.32 15.71
CA ARG A 564 -7.52 12.08 15.48
C ARG A 564 -7.21 11.66 14.03
N ASN A 565 -8.13 10.97 13.36
CA ASN A 565 -7.88 10.32 12.06
C ASN A 565 -8.61 10.98 10.89
N GLU A 566 -9.74 11.64 11.10
CA GLU A 566 -10.59 12.20 10.05
C GLU A 566 -10.70 13.72 10.11
N MET A 567 -10.76 14.33 8.93
CA MET A 567 -11.04 15.75 8.75
C MET A 567 -12.54 15.94 8.55
N THR A 568 -13.32 15.80 9.61
CA THR A 568 -14.77 16.01 9.59
C THR A 568 -15.21 17.02 10.65
N SER A 569 -16.28 17.74 10.37
CA SER A 569 -17.05 18.51 11.35
C SER A 569 -18.40 17.86 11.63
N ARG A 570 -18.72 16.71 11.03
CA ARG A 570 -20.00 16.01 11.23
C ARG A 570 -19.76 14.52 11.41
N VAL A 571 -20.25 13.97 12.52
CA VAL A 571 -20.21 12.55 12.85
C VAL A 571 -21.64 12.05 12.97
N ILE A 572 -21.93 10.92 12.35
CA ILE A 572 -23.24 10.27 12.40
C ILE A 572 -23.06 8.96 13.16
N LEU A 573 -23.63 8.87 14.35
CA LEU A 573 -23.69 7.64 15.12
C LEU A 573 -24.85 6.80 14.60
N LEU A 574 -24.55 5.60 14.12
CA LEU A 574 -25.52 4.67 13.56
C LEU A 574 -25.78 3.53 14.54
N HIS A 575 -27.04 3.35 14.94
CA HIS A 575 -27.47 2.23 15.76
C HIS A 575 -28.48 1.37 15.00
N ALA A 576 -28.17 0.08 14.87
CA ALA A 576 -29.03 -0.90 14.24
C ALA A 576 -29.84 -1.65 15.31
N TYR A 577 -31.16 -1.72 15.16
CA TYR A 577 -32.08 -2.36 16.11
C TYR A 577 -33.13 -3.20 15.37
N GLU A 578 -33.59 -4.31 15.96
CA GLU A 578 -34.67 -5.12 15.39
C GLU A 578 -36.02 -4.73 16.01
N LYS A 579 -36.03 -4.55 17.34
CA LYS A 579 -37.21 -4.13 18.11
C LYS A 579 -36.95 -2.81 18.83
N VAL A 580 -38.00 -2.00 18.98
CA VAL A 580 -37.89 -0.68 19.64
C VAL A 580 -37.42 -0.83 21.10
N ASP A 581 -37.81 -1.92 21.77
CA ASP A 581 -37.41 -2.21 23.15
C ASP A 581 -35.91 -2.52 23.32
N GLU A 582 -35.19 -2.79 22.21
CA GLU A 582 -33.74 -3.04 22.22
C GLU A 582 -32.92 -1.75 22.15
N ILE A 583 -33.57 -0.60 21.90
CA ILE A 583 -32.89 0.69 21.82
C ILE A 583 -32.41 1.06 23.23
N PRO A 584 -31.09 1.31 23.44
CA PRO A 584 -30.58 1.68 24.74
C PRO A 584 -31.16 3.01 25.22
N THR A 585 -31.66 3.05 26.46
CA THR A 585 -32.46 4.17 26.98
C THR A 585 -31.67 5.47 27.09
N GLU A 586 -30.38 5.39 27.44
CA GLU A 586 -29.54 6.57 27.67
C GLU A 586 -28.81 7.03 26.39
N MET A 587 -28.96 6.33 25.26
CA MET A 587 -28.25 6.64 24.03
C MET A 587 -28.47 8.09 23.58
N GLU A 588 -29.73 8.54 23.54
CA GLU A 588 -30.04 9.90 23.07
C GLU A 588 -29.50 10.96 24.03
N ALA A 589 -29.59 10.74 25.35
CA ALA A 589 -29.06 11.63 26.36
C ALA A 589 -27.52 11.72 26.27
N ASN A 590 -26.85 10.57 26.15
CA ASN A 590 -25.40 10.48 26.04
C ASN A 590 -24.90 11.16 24.76
N VAL A 591 -25.58 10.98 23.62
CA VAL A 591 -25.20 11.68 22.38
C VAL A 591 -25.37 13.19 22.49
N LYS A 592 -26.42 13.69 23.15
CA LYS A 592 -26.58 15.13 23.40
C LYS A 592 -25.44 15.69 24.26
N ILE A 593 -25.02 14.96 25.30
CA ILE A 593 -23.87 15.35 26.13
C ILE A 593 -22.58 15.40 25.29
N LEU A 594 -22.37 14.43 24.40
CA LEU A 594 -21.21 14.41 23.52
C LEU A 594 -21.25 15.57 22.52
N ASP A 595 -22.40 15.87 21.96
CA ASP A 595 -22.58 16.97 21.01
C ASP A 595 -22.27 18.33 21.65
N GLU A 596 -22.57 18.49 22.94
CA GLU A 596 -22.16 19.65 23.75
C GLU A 596 -20.67 19.63 24.09
N ALA A 597 -20.11 18.47 24.45
CA ALA A 597 -18.70 18.31 24.83
C ALA A 597 -17.72 18.56 23.69
N PHE A 598 -18.14 18.35 22.43
CA PHE A 598 -17.31 18.51 21.24
C PHE A 598 -17.82 19.62 20.30
N PRO A 599 -17.70 20.93 20.65
CA PRO A 599 -18.31 22.02 19.89
C PRO A 599 -17.84 22.15 18.42
N GLY A 600 -16.65 21.61 18.10
CA GLY A 600 -16.10 21.58 16.74
C GLY A 600 -16.61 20.44 15.86
N ILE A 601 -17.51 19.58 16.37
CA ILE A 601 -18.10 18.44 15.67
C ILE A 601 -19.59 18.41 15.96
N THR A 602 -20.40 18.32 14.91
CA THR A 602 -21.83 18.01 15.01
C THR A 602 -22.00 16.51 15.10
N ILE A 603 -22.72 16.03 16.11
CA ILE A 603 -22.93 14.61 16.36
C ILE A 603 -24.41 14.28 16.17
N ASP A 604 -24.73 13.62 15.06
CA ASP A 604 -26.06 13.12 14.78
C ASP A 604 -26.22 11.68 15.28
N LEU A 605 -27.44 11.30 15.64
CA LEU A 605 -27.82 9.94 15.99
C LEU A 605 -28.88 9.44 15.01
N ILE A 606 -28.61 8.32 14.33
CA ILE A 606 -29.57 7.69 13.43
C ILE A 606 -29.84 6.26 13.87
N PHE A 607 -31.12 5.97 14.06
CA PHE A 607 -31.64 4.65 14.35
C PHE A 607 -32.09 3.99 13.04
N LEU A 608 -31.60 2.77 12.78
CA LEU A 608 -31.91 1.95 11.61
C LEU A 608 -32.58 0.64 12.04
N LYS A 609 -33.83 0.42 11.62
CA LYS A 609 -34.60 -0.78 11.96
C LYS A 609 -34.18 -1.97 11.10
N SER A 610 -33.09 -2.63 11.48
CA SER A 610 -32.59 -3.85 10.83
C SER A 610 -31.52 -4.53 11.68
N LYS A 611 -31.23 -5.80 11.38
CA LYS A 611 -30.09 -6.52 11.97
C LYS A 611 -28.78 -6.05 11.35
N PHE A 612 -27.77 -5.80 12.19
CA PHE A 612 -26.44 -5.39 11.71
C PHE A 612 -25.77 -6.48 10.85
N ASN A 613 -25.63 -6.21 9.56
CA ASN A 613 -25.01 -7.09 8.58
C ASN A 613 -24.42 -6.26 7.41
N PRO A 614 -23.65 -6.86 6.48
CA PRO A 614 -23.09 -6.13 5.34
C PRO A 614 -24.12 -5.45 4.44
N ILE A 615 -25.31 -6.05 4.28
CA ILE A 615 -26.40 -5.51 3.45
C ILE A 615 -26.90 -4.19 4.04
N LEU A 616 -27.12 -4.15 5.35
CA LEU A 616 -27.52 -2.93 6.06
C LEU A 616 -26.49 -1.83 5.88
N VAL A 617 -25.20 -2.16 5.98
CA VAL A 617 -24.12 -1.18 5.81
C VAL A 617 -24.07 -0.63 4.38
N GLU A 618 -24.27 -1.48 3.37
CA GLU A 618 -24.35 -1.05 1.96
C GLU A 618 -25.59 -0.17 1.72
N ALA A 619 -26.75 -0.56 2.24
CA ALA A 619 -27.98 0.21 2.15
C ALA A 619 -27.84 1.58 2.84
N ALA A 620 -27.29 1.61 4.05
CA ALA A 620 -27.02 2.85 4.78
C ALA A 620 -26.00 3.74 4.06
N SER A 621 -24.97 3.15 3.44
CA SER A 621 -23.97 3.87 2.64
C SER A 621 -24.61 4.56 1.44
N ALA A 622 -25.52 3.86 0.75
CA ALA A 622 -26.27 4.42 -0.36
C ALA A 622 -27.26 5.51 0.09
N LYS A 623 -28.02 5.27 1.16
CA LYS A 623 -29.06 6.18 1.65
C LYS A 623 -28.50 7.49 2.21
N LEU A 624 -27.37 7.41 2.92
CA LEU A 624 -26.72 8.57 3.55
C LEU A 624 -25.69 9.24 2.64
N GLU A 625 -25.44 8.69 1.45
CA GLU A 625 -24.38 9.13 0.52
C GLU A 625 -22.98 9.19 1.17
N VAL A 626 -22.74 8.33 2.17
CA VAL A 626 -21.45 8.22 2.86
C VAL A 626 -20.72 6.98 2.38
N PRO A 627 -19.53 7.11 1.75
CA PRO A 627 -18.75 5.95 1.32
C PRO A 627 -18.39 5.05 2.50
N LYS A 628 -18.41 3.72 2.29
CA LYS A 628 -18.03 2.73 3.31
C LYS A 628 -16.63 2.96 3.90
N SER A 629 -15.69 3.54 3.13
CA SER A 629 -14.35 3.93 3.63
C SER A 629 -14.37 5.01 4.71
N GLN A 630 -15.51 5.66 4.92
CA GLN A 630 -15.76 6.71 5.92
C GLN A 630 -16.74 6.23 7.00
N MET A 631 -17.00 4.92 7.05
CA MET A 631 -17.75 4.27 8.10
C MET A 631 -16.79 3.51 9.01
N PHE A 632 -17.04 3.59 10.31
CA PHE A 632 -16.26 2.95 11.34
C PHE A 632 -17.15 1.99 12.14
N MET A 633 -16.59 0.86 12.55
CA MET A 633 -17.23 -0.07 13.47
C MET A 633 -16.23 -0.54 14.52
N ASN A 634 -16.75 -1.05 15.63
CA ASN A 634 -15.91 -1.70 16.63
C ASN A 634 -15.35 -3.04 16.09
N THR A 635 -14.28 -3.53 16.72
CA THR A 635 -13.67 -4.81 16.37
C THR A 635 -14.69 -5.94 16.54
N MET A 636 -15.00 -6.62 15.43
CA MET A 636 -15.91 -7.77 15.43
C MET A 636 -15.27 -8.95 16.16
N GLY A 637 -16.06 -9.65 16.98
CA GLY A 637 -15.62 -10.88 17.65
C GLY A 637 -15.74 -12.11 16.74
N ALA A 638 -15.11 -13.22 17.14
CA ALA A 638 -15.12 -14.48 16.40
C ALA A 638 -16.52 -15.08 16.18
N SER A 639 -17.51 -14.72 17.01
CA SER A 639 -18.90 -15.16 16.88
C SER A 639 -19.69 -14.40 15.81
N HIS A 640 -19.10 -13.36 15.21
CA HIS A 640 -19.75 -12.59 14.15
C HIS A 640 -19.63 -13.33 12.82
N GLY A 641 -20.75 -13.67 12.19
CA GLY A 641 -20.80 -14.53 11.00
C GLY A 641 -20.27 -13.92 9.69
N PHE A 642 -19.71 -12.71 9.73
CA PHE A 642 -19.18 -12.00 8.56
C PHE A 642 -17.72 -11.59 8.79
N SER A 643 -16.92 -11.66 7.73
CA SER A 643 -15.55 -11.15 7.73
C SER A 643 -15.53 -9.64 7.53
N LEU A 644 -14.43 -8.97 7.89
CA LEU A 644 -14.26 -7.54 7.59
C LEU A 644 -14.34 -7.25 6.08
N SER A 645 -13.95 -8.22 5.25
CA SER A 645 -13.99 -8.09 3.79
C SER A 645 -15.41 -7.96 3.24
N ASP A 646 -16.41 -8.58 3.89
CA ASP A 646 -17.81 -8.54 3.46
C ASP A 646 -18.40 -7.12 3.58
N TYR A 647 -17.87 -6.32 4.50
CA TYR A 647 -18.26 -4.92 4.68
C TYR A 647 -17.64 -3.97 3.63
N GLY A 648 -16.79 -4.46 2.73
CA GLY A 648 -16.41 -3.78 1.48
C GLY A 648 -15.84 -2.36 1.61
N GLY A 649 -15.08 -2.06 2.68
CA GLY A 649 -14.48 -0.73 2.84
C GLY A 649 -14.48 -0.17 4.26
N VAL A 650 -15.32 -0.72 5.14
CA VAL A 650 -15.47 -0.22 6.52
C VAL A 650 -14.17 -0.36 7.30
N ARG A 651 -13.94 0.58 8.21
CA ARG A 651 -12.75 0.59 9.06
C ARG A 651 -13.05 0.17 10.49
N VAL A 652 -12.06 -0.47 11.10
CA VAL A 652 -12.14 -0.90 12.49
C VAL A 652 -11.51 0.18 13.36
N ALA A 653 -12.30 0.71 14.29
CA ALA A 653 -11.84 1.59 15.36
C ALA A 653 -11.94 0.83 16.69
N ASN A 654 -11.05 1.13 17.64
CA ASN A 654 -11.35 0.80 19.03
C ASN A 654 -12.39 1.83 19.47
N LEU A 655 -13.64 1.39 19.48
CA LEU A 655 -14.77 2.12 20.05
C LEU A 655 -14.91 1.63 21.48
#